data_AF-A0A3B9PRT6-F1
#
_entry.id   AF-A0A3B9PRT6-F1
#
_cell.length_a   1.000
_cell.length_b   1.000
_cell.length_c   1.000
_cell.angle_alpha   90.00
_cell.angle_beta   90.00
_cell.angle_gamma   90.00
#
_symmetry.space_group_name_H-M   'P 1'
#
loop_
_entity.id
_entity.type
_entity.pdbx_description
1 polymer ?
#
loop_
_entity_poly.entity_id
_entity_poly.type
_entity_poly.pdbx_seq_one_letter_code
_entity_poly.pdbx_strand_id
1 'polypeptide(L)'
;GSFYYNKGGPQVGWNFNPTTFAGKQSDDGHVWVSGFTGRIDTDGTGMEIVGHGYRNSYEQILTSFGDLFQNDNDDPPACRTSFVPEGAFFGFCSEDGKFGWSADRIAGQTTAEAEWRTHLPGTFPPGDVYGSGSPTGITYYENGSLPKHYQGSLFSCEPAKRQIFRYVPKAEGAGYQLEREVFLHRHGADRMAGAFSDILVSTDGVLYVADWYDPMVGGHGAADREHIGKIYRIAPKGFKPARAKLNTAGDMLASPAHNVRFHGFQQFKKQGSSALSEVKQLLNHSNPWLAARAIWLLPYLGEEGIAELRKVPQSHAGKDYRYRAAALRSALRFDKHGLGWSMIEQLQNDPSAHVRRVILTHLRDFSYEKKKEVLLSLVLAGPLADRTYVEAVGLAADGCEDQLWADYSSHLKIAGAKDWDHATHQLVWRLHGDSIIPDMVARMLMPEVSTEDRRELVASLAMNRSRPAYEGMKRVYLEVGNDEVKDLAKQFLVKSVVHRWKDFPVREFLIEQGVIDAKPKPLVQVPKLRTDVGNLKVENVAKLSGDAEKGKLSAARCYSCHQFDDIGVEFGPNLKGWGENRSAHEIATAIIHPSAGIAHGYESHEVTLEPKGDERKGFWRINGIITSESDPLTIHSQGGLVQKVPSHEIHYIQPNNISLMLSAHQMGMTEQDVADIVAFLKNY
;
A
#
# COMPACT_ATOMS: atom_id res chain seq x y z
N GLY A 1 -2.96 6.80 -8.18
CA GLY A 1 -3.77 6.72 -9.41
C GLY A 1 -3.21 7.51 -10.58
N SER A 2 -3.02 8.82 -10.44
CA SER A 2 -2.91 9.72 -11.60
C SER A 2 -1.50 10.21 -11.94
N PHE A 3 -0.50 9.93 -11.10
CA PHE A 3 0.91 10.13 -11.48
C PHE A 3 1.31 9.24 -12.65
N TYR A 4 0.64 8.10 -12.84
CA TYR A 4 0.93 7.11 -13.88
C TYR A 4 0.34 7.49 -15.26
N TYR A 5 -0.89 8.01 -15.31
CA TYR A 5 -1.55 8.36 -16.58
C TYR A 5 -0.94 9.56 -17.30
N ASN A 6 -0.28 10.48 -16.58
CA ASN A 6 0.47 11.57 -17.19
C ASN A 6 1.87 11.15 -17.66
N LYS A 7 2.35 9.93 -17.35
CA LYS A 7 3.78 9.58 -17.46
C LYS A 7 4.11 8.30 -18.22
N GLY A 8 3.17 7.69 -18.97
CA GLY A 8 3.54 6.54 -19.82
C GLY A 8 2.44 5.80 -20.58
N GLY A 9 1.16 6.04 -20.29
CA GLY A 9 0.05 5.54 -21.12
C GLY A 9 -0.14 6.37 -22.40
N PRO A 10 -0.87 5.88 -23.42
CA PRO A 10 -1.34 6.75 -24.50
C PRO A 10 -2.01 7.96 -23.84
N GLN A 11 -1.54 9.16 -24.14
CA GLN A 11 -2.09 10.41 -23.61
C GLN A 11 -3.53 10.54 -24.08
N VAL A 12 -4.45 9.93 -23.34
CA VAL A 12 -5.85 10.25 -23.41
C VAL A 12 -5.90 11.68 -22.89
N GLY A 13 -6.34 12.64 -23.71
CA GLY A 13 -6.29 14.10 -23.45
C GLY A 13 -7.15 14.56 -22.26
N TRP A 14 -6.98 13.97 -21.09
CA TRP A 14 -7.51 14.45 -19.83
C TRP A 14 -6.68 15.68 -19.45
N ASN A 15 -7.19 16.88 -19.74
CA ASN A 15 -6.66 18.18 -19.29
C ASN A 15 -6.74 18.37 -17.75
N PHE A 16 -6.74 17.29 -16.97
CA PHE A 16 -6.91 17.33 -15.52
C PHE A 16 -5.58 17.05 -14.82
N ASN A 17 -5.00 18.09 -14.20
CA ASN A 17 -3.91 17.89 -13.27
C ASN A 17 -4.48 17.39 -11.93
N PRO A 18 -4.24 16.13 -11.53
CA PRO A 18 -4.86 15.52 -10.35
C PRO A 18 -4.45 16.19 -9.04
N THR A 19 -3.25 16.78 -9.01
CA THR A 19 -2.75 17.50 -7.83
C THR A 19 -3.56 18.76 -7.52
N THR A 20 -4.37 19.25 -8.48
CA THR A 20 -5.28 20.38 -8.26
C THR A 20 -6.50 20.02 -7.38
N PHE A 21 -6.78 18.73 -7.20
CA PHE A 21 -7.86 18.23 -6.34
C PHE A 21 -7.35 17.51 -5.10
N ALA A 22 -6.07 17.13 -5.07
CA ALA A 22 -5.44 16.51 -3.91
C ALA A 22 -5.63 17.34 -2.63
N GLY A 23 -6.09 16.68 -1.58
CA GLY A 23 -6.34 17.28 -0.27
C GLY A 23 -7.64 18.05 -0.14
N LYS A 24 -8.51 18.04 -1.16
CA LYS A 24 -9.88 18.55 -1.04
C LYS A 24 -10.78 17.48 -0.44
N GLN A 25 -11.73 17.91 0.38
CA GLN A 25 -12.78 17.04 0.89
C GLN A 25 -13.73 16.62 -0.24
N SER A 26 -14.20 15.39 -0.17
CA SER A 26 -15.27 14.85 -1.00
C SER A 26 -16.64 15.28 -0.46
N ASP A 27 -17.73 14.86 -1.11
CA ASP A 27 -19.11 15.18 -0.72
C ASP A 27 -19.54 14.49 0.58
N ASP A 28 -18.87 13.41 0.96
CA ASP A 28 -19.00 12.74 2.26
C ASP A 28 -18.21 13.41 3.40
N GLY A 29 -17.48 14.49 3.11
CA GLY A 29 -16.68 15.26 4.08
C GLY A 29 -15.27 14.74 4.31
N HIS A 30 -14.89 13.60 3.71
CA HIS A 30 -13.60 12.96 3.91
C HIS A 30 -12.59 13.35 2.82
N VAL A 31 -11.29 13.29 3.14
CA VAL A 31 -10.22 13.46 2.16
C VAL A 31 -9.78 12.08 1.66
N TRP A 32 -10.10 11.77 0.41
CA TRP A 32 -9.71 10.51 -0.21
C TRP A 32 -8.48 10.67 -1.09
N VAL A 33 -7.55 9.72 -0.96
CA VAL A 33 -6.28 9.68 -1.69
C VAL A 33 -6.35 8.66 -2.81
N SER A 34 -5.81 8.98 -3.98
CA SER A 34 -5.88 8.13 -5.17
C SER A 34 -5.30 6.72 -4.94
N GLY A 35 -5.81 5.74 -5.69
CA GLY A 35 -5.55 4.31 -5.43
C GLY A 35 -6.46 3.85 -4.30
N PHE A 36 -7.64 3.37 -4.65
CA PHE A 36 -8.71 3.09 -3.69
C PHE A 36 -9.59 1.92 -4.11
N THR A 37 -10.30 1.36 -3.14
CA THR A 37 -11.40 0.42 -3.35
C THR A 37 -12.70 1.18 -3.14
N GLY A 38 -13.55 1.20 -4.16
CA GLY A 38 -14.89 1.78 -4.09
C GLY A 38 -15.96 0.69 -4.05
N ARG A 39 -17.06 0.94 -3.35
CA ARG A 39 -18.30 0.18 -3.47
C ARG A 39 -19.40 1.11 -3.97
N ILE A 40 -20.25 0.61 -4.86
CA ILE A 40 -21.32 1.38 -5.48
C ILE A 40 -22.57 0.50 -5.62
N ASP A 41 -23.75 1.12 -5.62
CA ASP A 41 -24.99 0.43 -5.92
C ASP A 41 -25.02 0.01 -7.40
N THR A 42 -25.83 -1.01 -7.71
CA THR A 42 -25.92 -1.55 -9.09
C THR A 42 -26.49 -0.57 -10.10
N ASP A 43 -27.13 0.51 -9.63
CA ASP A 43 -27.60 1.61 -10.47
C ASP A 43 -26.57 2.74 -10.66
N GLY A 44 -25.38 2.60 -10.06
CA GLY A 44 -24.30 3.58 -10.14
C GLY A 44 -24.38 4.69 -9.10
N THR A 45 -25.29 4.62 -8.13
CA THR A 45 -25.40 5.59 -7.03
C THR A 45 -24.68 5.12 -5.77
N GLY A 46 -24.55 6.00 -4.77
CA GLY A 46 -24.05 5.61 -3.44
C GLY A 46 -22.59 5.15 -3.42
N MET A 47 -21.71 5.78 -4.21
CA MET A 47 -20.27 5.45 -4.16
C MET A 47 -19.72 5.69 -2.75
N GLU A 48 -19.08 4.68 -2.18
CA GLU A 48 -18.39 4.73 -0.90
C GLU A 48 -16.95 4.25 -1.07
N ILE A 49 -16.00 5.02 -0.54
CA ILE A 49 -14.59 4.60 -0.49
C ILE A 49 -14.36 3.72 0.74
N VAL A 50 -13.94 2.48 0.50
CA VAL A 50 -13.77 1.44 1.52
C VAL A 50 -12.31 1.33 1.99
N GLY A 51 -11.34 1.76 1.19
CA GLY A 51 -9.93 1.82 1.55
C GLY A 51 -9.16 2.57 0.46
N HIS A 52 -8.04 3.21 0.81
CA HIS A 52 -7.37 4.14 -0.09
C HIS A 52 -5.87 4.33 0.20
N GLY A 53 -5.19 5.08 -0.67
CA GLY A 53 -3.74 5.29 -0.59
C GLY A 53 -2.93 4.08 -1.09
N TYR A 54 -3.50 3.29 -2.00
CA TYR A 54 -2.80 2.21 -2.69
C TYR A 54 -1.90 2.76 -3.80
N ARG A 55 -0.93 1.97 -4.24
CA ARG A 55 -0.18 2.30 -5.46
C ARG A 55 -0.93 1.82 -6.70
N ASN A 56 -1.06 0.51 -6.84
CA ASN A 56 -1.51 -0.18 -8.04
C ASN A 56 -2.10 -1.56 -7.71
N SER A 57 -3.13 -1.57 -6.85
CA SER A 57 -3.90 -2.76 -6.51
C SER A 57 -4.89 -3.09 -7.63
N TYR A 58 -4.80 -4.29 -8.22
CA TYR A 58 -5.61 -4.71 -9.37
C TYR A 58 -6.98 -5.27 -8.98
N GLU A 59 -7.04 -6.01 -7.87
CA GLU A 59 -8.26 -6.66 -7.41
C GLU A 59 -8.33 -6.68 -5.89
N GLN A 60 -9.55 -6.71 -5.35
CA GLN A 60 -9.82 -6.91 -3.93
C GLN A 60 -10.90 -7.98 -3.74
N ILE A 61 -10.84 -8.68 -2.61
CA ILE A 61 -11.78 -9.76 -2.29
C ILE A 61 -12.42 -9.58 -0.92
N LEU A 62 -13.75 -9.67 -0.88
CA LEU A 62 -14.54 -9.72 0.35
C LEU A 62 -14.86 -11.15 0.73
N THR A 63 -14.67 -11.46 2.01
CA THR A 63 -15.22 -12.68 2.60
C THR A 63 -16.73 -12.53 2.91
N SER A 64 -17.42 -13.65 3.11
CA SER A 64 -18.83 -13.69 3.52
C SER A 64 -19.06 -13.09 4.92
N PHE A 65 -18.01 -12.89 5.72
CA PHE A 65 -18.08 -12.14 6.98
C PHE A 65 -17.80 -10.64 6.81
N GLY A 66 -17.47 -10.19 5.60
CA GLY A 66 -17.23 -8.79 5.26
C GLY A 66 -15.82 -8.28 5.57
N ASP A 67 -14.85 -9.16 5.78
CA ASP A 67 -13.44 -8.77 5.81
C ASP A 67 -12.89 -8.67 4.39
N LEU A 68 -12.16 -7.59 4.10
CA LEU A 68 -11.61 -7.24 2.77
C LEU A 68 -10.10 -7.51 2.74
N PHE A 69 -9.62 -8.10 1.65
CA PHE A 69 -8.19 -8.31 1.38
C PHE A 69 -7.83 -7.77 0.00
N GLN A 70 -6.59 -7.33 -0.15
CA GLN A 70 -6.05 -6.79 -1.39
C GLN A 70 -4.57 -7.19 -1.55
N ASN A 71 -4.08 -7.11 -2.78
CA ASN A 71 -2.64 -7.14 -3.08
C ASN A 71 -2.25 -5.87 -3.87
N ASP A 72 -1.06 -5.36 -3.61
CA ASP A 72 -0.62 -4.05 -4.13
C ASP A 72 0.78 -4.17 -4.69
N ASN A 73 0.97 -3.64 -5.90
CA ASN A 73 2.25 -3.61 -6.60
C ASN A 73 3.03 -2.34 -6.22
N ASP A 74 4.37 -2.38 -6.22
CA ASP A 74 5.32 -1.33 -5.74
C ASP A 74 6.10 -0.58 -6.83
N ASP A 75 6.86 0.47 -6.44
CA ASP A 75 8.05 1.02 -7.14
C ASP A 75 9.03 1.69 -6.12
N PRO A 76 10.28 1.26 -5.82
CA PRO A 76 11.04 -0.02 -5.93
C PRO A 76 10.51 -1.18 -5.04
N PRO A 77 11.19 -2.35 -4.89
CA PRO A 77 10.53 -3.58 -4.43
C PRO A 77 10.03 -3.60 -2.97
N ALA A 78 8.71 -3.55 -2.80
CA ALA A 78 7.91 -3.65 -1.58
C ALA A 78 6.46 -4.16 -1.80
N CYS A 79 6.17 -5.01 -2.81
CA CYS A 79 4.84 -5.54 -3.07
C CYS A 79 4.25 -6.19 -1.81
N ARG A 80 2.93 -6.12 -1.66
CA ARG A 80 2.27 -6.58 -0.44
C ARG A 80 0.95 -7.32 -0.66
N THR A 81 0.56 -8.10 0.33
CA THR A 81 -0.82 -8.59 0.52
C THR A 81 -1.32 -8.09 1.87
N SER A 82 -2.49 -7.46 1.90
CA SER A 82 -2.98 -6.72 3.07
C SER A 82 -4.43 -7.04 3.39
N PHE A 83 -4.74 -7.05 4.69
CA PHE A 83 -6.11 -6.90 5.18
C PHE A 83 -6.50 -5.41 5.16
N VAL A 84 -7.71 -5.10 4.72
CA VAL A 84 -8.24 -3.73 4.58
C VAL A 84 -9.40 -3.51 5.56
N PRO A 85 -9.14 -2.93 6.74
CA PRO A 85 -10.20 -2.31 7.53
C PRO A 85 -10.92 -1.24 6.70
N GLU A 86 -12.23 -1.09 6.92
CA GLU A 86 -12.97 -0.08 6.20
C GLU A 86 -12.47 1.32 6.57
N GLY A 87 -12.20 2.14 5.56
CA GLY A 87 -11.59 3.44 5.72
C GLY A 87 -10.08 3.46 5.84
N ALA A 88 -9.41 2.30 5.77
CA ALA A 88 -7.97 2.24 5.95
C ALA A 88 -7.22 3.05 4.88
N PHE A 89 -6.23 3.81 5.35
CA PHE A 89 -5.25 4.50 4.53
C PHE A 89 -3.93 3.73 4.52
N PHE A 90 -3.36 3.51 3.33
CA PHE A 90 -2.19 2.66 3.15
C PHE A 90 -0.91 3.37 2.66
N GLY A 91 -0.93 4.70 2.66
CA GLY A 91 0.29 5.49 2.77
C GLY A 91 1.20 5.54 1.54
N PHE A 92 0.77 5.18 0.32
CA PHE A 92 1.62 5.33 -0.86
C PHE A 92 1.91 6.81 -1.19
N CYS A 93 0.89 7.66 -1.08
CA CYS A 93 1.04 9.12 -1.08
C CYS A 93 0.86 9.67 0.34
N SER A 94 1.10 10.97 0.53
CA SER A 94 0.75 11.68 1.76
C SER A 94 -0.75 11.61 2.05
N GLU A 95 -1.13 11.92 3.29
CA GLU A 95 -2.51 11.95 3.78
C GLU A 95 -3.43 12.89 2.98
N ASP A 96 -2.86 13.90 2.33
CA ASP A 96 -3.55 14.82 1.40
C ASP A 96 -3.31 14.49 -0.08
N GLY A 97 -2.58 13.42 -0.39
CA GLY A 97 -2.26 12.99 -1.75
C GLY A 97 -1.36 13.94 -2.54
N LYS A 98 -0.76 14.96 -1.91
CA LYS A 98 0.02 16.01 -2.60
C LYS A 98 1.46 15.63 -2.90
N PHE A 99 2.02 14.64 -2.21
CA PHE A 99 3.39 14.17 -2.45
C PHE A 99 3.54 12.66 -2.23
N GLY A 100 4.50 12.06 -2.92
CA GLY A 100 4.79 10.61 -2.83
C GLY A 100 5.50 10.22 -1.53
N TRP A 101 5.63 8.91 -1.28
CA TRP A 101 6.29 8.34 -0.09
C TRP A 101 7.76 8.73 0.07
N SER A 102 8.50 8.92 -1.02
CA SER A 102 9.92 9.24 -0.98
C SER A 102 10.23 10.56 -0.24
N ALA A 103 9.29 11.51 -0.25
CA ALA A 103 9.43 12.77 0.48
C ALA A 103 9.52 12.54 2.00
N ASP A 104 8.81 11.54 2.54
CA ASP A 104 8.77 11.19 3.96
C ASP A 104 9.82 10.14 4.37
N ARG A 105 10.59 9.57 3.43
CA ARG A 105 11.62 8.56 3.72
C ARG A 105 12.69 9.11 4.65
N ILE A 106 12.89 8.48 5.79
CA ILE A 106 13.95 8.80 6.75
C ILE A 106 15.24 8.06 6.34
N ALA A 107 16.38 8.69 6.60
CA ALA A 107 17.68 8.09 6.31
C ALA A 107 17.82 6.74 7.04
N GLY A 108 18.31 5.72 6.32
CA GLY A 108 18.49 4.37 6.83
C GLY A 108 17.28 3.44 6.69
N GLN A 109 16.12 3.94 6.25
CA GLN A 109 14.96 3.07 5.98
C GLN A 109 15.14 2.23 4.71
N THR A 110 14.68 0.98 4.79
CA THR A 110 14.41 0.14 3.62
C THR A 110 13.27 0.72 2.80
N THR A 111 13.17 0.33 1.53
CA THR A 111 12.02 0.70 0.67
C THR A 111 10.71 0.21 1.27
N ALA A 112 10.69 -1.02 1.81
CA ALA A 112 9.51 -1.61 2.43
C ALA A 112 8.96 -0.80 3.61
N GLU A 113 9.83 -0.26 4.45
CA GLU A 113 9.42 0.59 5.58
C GLU A 113 8.92 1.96 5.11
N ALA A 114 9.63 2.58 4.16
CA ALA A 114 9.38 3.95 3.71
C ALA A 114 8.17 4.08 2.77
N GLU A 115 8.00 3.16 1.82
CA GLU A 115 6.95 3.21 0.79
C GLU A 115 5.55 3.15 1.40
N TRP A 116 5.38 2.30 2.41
CA TRP A 116 4.12 2.14 3.12
C TRP A 116 4.01 3.02 4.36
N ARG A 117 5.00 3.91 4.60
CA ARG A 117 5.03 4.86 5.73
C ARG A 117 4.71 4.20 7.08
N THR A 118 5.24 3.02 7.31
CA THR A 118 4.93 2.24 8.53
C THR A 118 5.44 2.90 9.81
N HIS A 119 6.45 3.75 9.69
CA HIS A 119 7.03 4.56 10.76
C HIS A 119 6.21 5.79 11.15
N LEU A 120 5.21 6.18 10.36
CA LEU A 120 4.37 7.35 10.61
C LEU A 120 2.99 6.93 11.12
N PRO A 121 2.34 7.70 11.99
CA PRO A 121 0.94 7.49 12.33
C PRO A 121 0.01 7.83 11.16
N GLY A 122 -1.15 7.18 11.12
CA GLY A 122 -2.19 7.38 10.12
C GLY A 122 -2.21 6.32 9.03
N THR A 123 -1.23 5.40 9.00
CA THR A 123 -1.16 4.30 8.04
C THR A 123 -1.43 2.96 8.69
N PHE A 124 -2.28 2.17 8.06
CA PHE A 124 -2.57 0.81 8.52
C PHE A 124 -1.41 -0.15 8.20
N PRO A 125 -1.25 -1.23 8.99
CA PRO A 125 -0.21 -2.23 8.72
C PRO A 125 -0.30 -2.79 7.29
N PRO A 126 0.83 -2.92 6.58
CA PRO A 126 0.84 -3.32 5.17
C PRO A 126 0.58 -4.83 4.97
N GLY A 127 0.48 -5.63 6.03
CA GLY A 127 0.36 -7.09 5.93
C GLY A 127 1.70 -7.75 5.58
N ASP A 128 1.69 -8.72 4.66
CA ASP A 128 2.92 -9.35 4.17
C ASP A 128 3.56 -8.47 3.08
N VAL A 129 4.72 -7.88 3.37
CA VAL A 129 5.54 -7.13 2.40
C VAL A 129 6.68 -8.03 1.93
N TYR A 130 6.71 -8.34 0.64
CA TYR A 130 7.52 -9.43 0.11
C TYR A 130 8.55 -9.06 -0.97
N GLY A 131 8.79 -7.75 -1.16
CA GLY A 131 9.75 -7.25 -2.15
C GLY A 131 9.21 -7.32 -3.58
N SER A 132 10.07 -7.57 -4.56
CA SER A 132 9.71 -7.40 -5.98
C SER A 132 8.57 -8.33 -6.40
N GLY A 133 7.59 -7.82 -7.13
CA GLY A 133 6.49 -8.62 -7.66
C GLY A 133 5.66 -7.83 -8.66
N SER A 134 4.52 -8.39 -9.04
CA SER A 134 3.51 -7.72 -9.84
C SER A 134 2.14 -8.31 -9.52
N PRO A 135 1.67 -8.28 -8.26
CA PRO A 135 0.47 -8.99 -7.86
C PRO A 135 -0.76 -8.51 -8.63
N THR A 136 -1.65 -9.45 -8.95
CA THR A 136 -2.87 -9.19 -9.72
C THR A 136 -4.08 -9.85 -9.05
N GLY A 137 -4.70 -10.87 -9.66
CA GLY A 137 -5.96 -11.41 -9.14
C GLY A 137 -5.83 -12.06 -7.77
N ILE A 138 -6.91 -11.99 -7.00
CA ILE A 138 -6.96 -12.44 -5.61
C ILE A 138 -8.33 -13.05 -5.30
N THR A 139 -8.37 -14.19 -4.61
CA THR A 139 -9.64 -14.83 -4.23
C THR A 139 -9.60 -15.47 -2.86
N TYR A 140 -10.78 -15.66 -2.27
CA TYR A 140 -10.94 -16.28 -0.96
C TYR A 140 -11.77 -17.55 -1.08
N TYR A 141 -11.23 -18.66 -0.55
CA TYR A 141 -11.84 -19.96 -0.66
C TYR A 141 -12.61 -20.34 0.60
N GLU A 142 -13.92 -20.20 0.54
CA GLU A 142 -14.81 -20.37 1.71
C GLU A 142 -15.46 -21.75 1.76
N ASN A 143 -15.83 -22.28 0.60
CA ASN A 143 -16.45 -23.58 0.45
C ASN A 143 -16.21 -24.10 -0.98
N GLY A 144 -16.41 -25.39 -1.19
CA GLY A 144 -16.29 -26.02 -2.50
C GLY A 144 -15.75 -27.44 -2.43
N SER A 145 -15.10 -27.87 -3.51
CA SER A 145 -14.67 -29.25 -3.74
C SER A 145 -13.20 -29.53 -3.40
N LEU A 146 -12.38 -28.52 -3.11
CA LEU A 146 -11.02 -28.72 -2.62
C LEU A 146 -11.03 -29.37 -1.22
N PRO A 147 -9.94 -30.05 -0.84
CA PRO A 147 -9.79 -30.56 0.52
C PRO A 147 -10.08 -29.50 1.59
N LYS A 148 -10.71 -29.93 2.69
CA LYS A 148 -11.23 -29.04 3.74
C LYS A 148 -10.21 -28.04 4.29
N HIS A 149 -8.92 -28.38 4.34
CA HIS A 149 -7.88 -27.48 4.84
C HIS A 149 -7.65 -26.22 3.97
N TYR A 150 -8.15 -26.21 2.73
CA TYR A 150 -8.14 -25.00 1.90
C TYR A 150 -9.26 -24.02 2.26
N GLN A 151 -10.29 -24.43 3.01
CA GLN A 151 -11.33 -23.51 3.47
C GLN A 151 -10.72 -22.46 4.41
N GLY A 152 -11.01 -21.18 4.17
CA GLY A 152 -10.37 -20.06 4.86
C GLY A 152 -9.06 -19.60 4.23
N SER A 153 -8.71 -20.08 3.03
CA SER A 153 -7.49 -19.65 2.35
C SER A 153 -7.76 -18.43 1.47
N LEU A 154 -6.89 -17.43 1.59
CA LEU A 154 -6.72 -16.34 0.64
C LEU A 154 -5.65 -16.76 -0.38
N PHE A 155 -5.96 -16.66 -1.67
CA PHE A 155 -5.02 -16.93 -2.76
C PHE A 155 -4.72 -15.64 -3.52
N SER A 156 -3.45 -15.35 -3.75
CA SER A 156 -2.98 -14.16 -4.47
C SER A 156 -2.09 -14.55 -5.63
N CYS A 157 -2.49 -14.19 -6.84
CA CYS A 157 -1.68 -14.38 -8.04
C CYS A 157 -0.48 -13.44 -8.03
N GLU A 158 0.69 -13.98 -8.41
CA GLU A 158 1.93 -13.24 -8.51
C GLU A 158 2.64 -13.58 -9.85
N PRO A 159 2.23 -12.91 -10.95
CA PRO A 159 2.71 -13.17 -12.29
C PRO A 159 4.23 -13.04 -12.45
N ALA A 160 4.86 -12.01 -11.89
CA ALA A 160 6.30 -11.78 -12.05
C ALA A 160 7.12 -12.89 -11.39
N LYS A 161 6.67 -13.42 -10.24
CA LYS A 161 7.31 -14.59 -9.61
C LYS A 161 6.80 -15.93 -10.14
N ARG A 162 5.80 -15.93 -11.01
CA ARG A 162 5.18 -17.12 -11.59
C ARG A 162 4.63 -18.08 -10.54
N GLN A 163 4.00 -17.51 -9.52
CA GLN A 163 3.50 -18.19 -8.33
C GLN A 163 2.07 -17.75 -8.01
N ILE A 164 1.37 -18.60 -7.28
CA ILE A 164 0.16 -18.25 -6.56
C ILE A 164 0.48 -18.42 -5.08
N PHE A 165 0.43 -17.33 -4.34
CA PHE A 165 0.56 -17.35 -2.90
C PHE A 165 -0.74 -17.80 -2.24
N ARG A 166 -0.59 -18.43 -1.09
CA ARG A 166 -1.68 -18.79 -0.18
C ARG A 166 -1.38 -18.21 1.19
N TYR A 167 -2.42 -17.67 1.79
CA TYR A 167 -2.44 -17.26 3.19
C TYR A 167 -3.64 -17.93 3.86
N VAL A 168 -3.48 -18.29 5.13
CA VAL A 168 -4.61 -18.61 6.01
C VAL A 168 -4.65 -17.51 7.05
N PRO A 169 -5.42 -16.43 6.83
CA PRO A 169 -5.41 -15.29 7.74
C PRO A 169 -5.72 -15.70 9.18
N LYS A 170 -4.79 -15.43 10.10
CA LYS A 170 -4.96 -15.71 11.54
C LYS A 170 -5.31 -14.40 12.23
N ALA A 171 -6.41 -14.38 12.97
CA ALA A 171 -6.79 -13.19 13.72
C ALA A 171 -5.70 -12.85 14.75
N GLU A 172 -5.21 -11.61 14.71
CA GLU A 172 -4.21 -11.10 15.63
C GLU A 172 -4.65 -9.71 16.11
N GLY A 173 -5.02 -9.63 17.39
CA GLY A 173 -5.61 -8.42 17.96
C GLY A 173 -6.87 -7.97 17.19
N ALA A 174 -6.80 -6.78 16.62
CA ALA A 174 -7.80 -6.15 15.77
C ALA A 174 -7.48 -6.31 14.29
N GLY A 175 -6.46 -7.06 13.88
CA GLY A 175 -6.08 -7.28 12.49
C GLY A 175 -5.97 -8.76 12.14
N TYR A 176 -5.14 -9.05 11.14
CA TYR A 176 -4.80 -10.40 10.72
C TYR A 176 -3.30 -10.52 10.49
N GLN A 177 -2.71 -11.60 10.99
CA GLN A 177 -1.40 -12.07 10.58
C GLN A 177 -1.53 -12.83 9.26
N LEU A 178 -0.67 -12.50 8.30
CA LEU A 178 -0.63 -13.10 6.96
C LEU A 178 0.68 -13.86 6.77
N GLU A 179 0.65 -15.16 7.04
CA GLU A 179 1.78 -16.06 6.77
C GLU A 179 1.68 -16.60 5.34
N ARG A 180 2.70 -16.32 4.53
CA ARG A 180 2.73 -16.69 3.12
C ARG A 180 3.22 -18.11 2.89
N GLU A 181 2.48 -18.83 2.07
CA GLU A 181 2.87 -20.12 1.48
C GLU A 181 2.80 -20.03 -0.06
N VAL A 182 3.59 -20.85 -0.76
CA VAL A 182 3.43 -21.01 -2.21
C VAL A 182 2.45 -22.16 -2.47
N PHE A 183 1.28 -21.84 -3.02
CA PHE A 183 0.26 -22.84 -3.37
C PHE A 183 0.54 -23.51 -4.71
N LEU A 184 0.91 -22.71 -5.71
CA LEU A 184 1.15 -23.17 -7.06
C LEU A 184 2.33 -22.40 -7.65
N HIS A 185 3.26 -23.11 -8.27
CA HIS A 185 4.37 -22.52 -8.99
C HIS A 185 4.57 -23.22 -10.33
N ARG A 186 5.10 -22.48 -11.31
CA ARG A 186 5.46 -23.05 -12.60
C ARG A 186 6.58 -24.09 -12.45
N HIS A 187 6.37 -25.27 -13.02
CA HIS A 187 7.43 -26.27 -13.20
C HIS A 187 7.88 -26.33 -14.67
N GLY A 188 9.19 -26.47 -14.89
CA GLY A 188 9.77 -26.73 -16.21
C GLY A 188 10.21 -25.49 -16.98
N ALA A 189 10.65 -25.70 -18.23
CA ALA A 189 11.30 -24.67 -19.04
C ALA A 189 10.33 -23.82 -19.87
N ASP A 190 9.04 -24.20 -20.00
CA ASP A 190 8.05 -23.46 -20.81
C ASP A 190 7.80 -22.06 -20.23
N ARG A 191 8.41 -21.05 -20.85
CA ARG A 191 8.34 -19.65 -20.40
C ARG A 191 7.02 -18.97 -20.75
N MET A 192 6.21 -19.60 -21.61
CA MET A 192 4.90 -19.13 -22.06
C MET A 192 3.77 -19.67 -21.16
N ALA A 193 4.11 -20.09 -19.95
CA ALA A 193 3.19 -20.53 -18.92
C ALA A 193 3.57 -19.95 -17.56
N GLY A 194 2.58 -19.85 -16.68
CA GLY A 194 2.78 -19.71 -15.25
C GLY A 194 2.90 -18.28 -14.75
N ALA A 195 2.80 -17.25 -15.59
CA ALA A 195 2.56 -15.89 -15.11
C ALA A 195 1.07 -15.75 -14.77
N PHE A 196 0.67 -16.36 -13.65
CA PHE A 196 -0.73 -16.43 -13.22
C PHE A 196 -1.26 -15.02 -12.96
N SER A 197 -2.28 -14.61 -13.70
CA SER A 197 -2.82 -13.25 -13.66
C SER A 197 -4.12 -13.15 -12.87
N ASP A 198 -4.92 -14.21 -12.81
CA ASP A 198 -6.20 -14.19 -12.13
C ASP A 198 -6.57 -15.57 -11.57
N ILE A 199 -7.35 -15.59 -10.49
CA ILE A 199 -7.82 -16.79 -9.82
C ILE A 199 -9.23 -16.60 -9.29
N LEU A 200 -10.11 -17.58 -9.50
CA LEU A 200 -11.46 -17.56 -8.96
C LEU A 200 -11.96 -18.94 -8.56
N VAL A 201 -13.00 -18.96 -7.73
CA VAL A 201 -13.72 -20.18 -7.33
C VAL A 201 -14.94 -20.38 -8.24
N SER A 202 -15.01 -21.53 -8.91
CA SER A 202 -16.15 -21.88 -9.78
C SER A 202 -17.32 -22.47 -9.00
N THR A 203 -18.48 -22.62 -9.64
CA THR A 203 -19.73 -23.11 -9.03
C THR A 203 -19.67 -24.56 -8.57
N ASP A 204 -18.81 -25.38 -9.14
CA ASP A 204 -18.50 -26.74 -8.70
C ASP A 204 -17.36 -26.76 -7.66
N GLY A 205 -16.92 -25.60 -7.17
CA GLY A 205 -16.04 -25.44 -6.01
C GLY A 205 -14.57 -25.75 -6.26
N VAL A 206 -14.14 -25.79 -7.52
CA VAL A 206 -12.72 -25.88 -7.89
C VAL A 206 -12.16 -24.47 -8.15
N LEU A 207 -10.86 -24.36 -8.39
CA LEU A 207 -10.24 -23.08 -8.77
C LEU A 207 -10.02 -23.02 -10.27
N TYR A 208 -10.33 -21.88 -10.87
CA TYR A 208 -9.87 -21.53 -12.21
C TYR A 208 -8.78 -20.48 -12.08
N VAL A 209 -7.70 -20.67 -12.84
CA VAL A 209 -6.54 -19.77 -12.85
C VAL A 209 -6.27 -19.36 -14.29
N ALA A 210 -6.18 -18.08 -14.55
CA ALA A 210 -5.69 -17.57 -15.83
C ALA A 210 -4.18 -17.29 -15.74
N ASP A 211 -3.44 -17.58 -16.80
CA ASP A 211 -2.12 -17.01 -17.03
C ASP A 211 -2.08 -16.26 -18.36
N TRP A 212 -1.00 -15.51 -18.53
CA TRP A 212 -0.67 -14.82 -19.77
C TRP A 212 0.83 -14.93 -20.02
N TYR A 213 1.28 -14.48 -21.19
CA TYR A 213 2.70 -14.36 -21.51
C TYR A 213 2.94 -13.05 -22.24
N ASP A 214 4.00 -12.35 -21.82
CA ASP A 214 4.61 -11.28 -22.61
C ASP A 214 6.13 -11.39 -22.47
N PRO A 215 6.90 -11.30 -23.56
CA PRO A 215 8.36 -11.31 -23.47
C PRO A 215 8.92 -10.02 -22.83
N MET A 216 8.10 -8.98 -22.66
CA MET A 216 8.40 -7.75 -21.94
C MET A 216 7.57 -7.66 -20.65
N VAL A 217 8.00 -6.81 -19.71
CA VAL A 217 7.19 -6.47 -18.53
C VAL A 217 6.09 -5.50 -18.97
N GLY A 218 4.82 -5.88 -18.80
CA GLY A 218 3.65 -5.22 -19.41
C GLY A 218 3.47 -3.71 -19.18
N GLY A 219 4.21 -3.10 -18.24
CA GLY A 219 4.25 -1.65 -18.04
C GLY A 219 5.12 -0.88 -19.05
N HIS A 220 6.02 -1.56 -19.78
CA HIS A 220 7.01 -0.95 -20.69
C HIS A 220 6.76 -1.26 -22.17
N GLY A 221 5.58 -1.82 -22.48
CA GLY A 221 5.13 -2.17 -23.82
C GLY A 221 4.75 -3.65 -23.91
N ALA A 222 3.57 -3.92 -24.47
CA ALA A 222 3.14 -5.29 -24.78
C ALA A 222 3.84 -5.77 -26.05
N ALA A 223 4.67 -6.79 -25.92
CA ALA A 223 5.41 -7.38 -27.03
C ALA A 223 4.79 -8.70 -27.50
N ASP A 224 3.91 -9.31 -26.72
CA ASP A 224 3.12 -10.44 -27.19
C ASP A 224 2.03 -9.97 -28.17
N ARG A 225 2.13 -10.45 -29.41
CA ARG A 225 1.16 -10.21 -30.49
C ARG A 225 0.26 -11.40 -30.76
N GLU A 226 0.53 -12.54 -30.14
CA GLU A 226 -0.23 -13.78 -30.32
C GLU A 226 -1.28 -13.98 -29.21
N HIS A 227 -1.28 -13.13 -28.18
CA HIS A 227 -2.23 -13.17 -27.06
C HIS A 227 -2.20 -14.51 -26.33
N ILE A 228 -0.99 -14.97 -26.05
CA ILE A 228 -0.73 -16.27 -25.44
C ILE A 228 -1.14 -16.23 -23.97
N GLY A 229 -2.02 -17.16 -23.61
CA GLY A 229 -2.45 -17.40 -22.24
C GLY A 229 -3.20 -18.72 -22.13
N LYS A 230 -3.31 -19.23 -20.91
CA LYS A 230 -3.93 -20.51 -20.59
C LYS A 230 -4.89 -20.30 -19.43
N ILE A 231 -5.98 -21.07 -19.43
CA ILE A 231 -6.87 -21.19 -18.29
C ILE A 231 -6.70 -22.59 -17.71
N TYR A 232 -6.19 -22.66 -16.49
CA TYR A 232 -6.07 -23.89 -15.72
C TYR A 232 -7.30 -24.11 -14.87
N ARG A 233 -7.66 -25.38 -14.71
CA ARG A 233 -8.71 -25.82 -13.79
C ARG A 233 -8.08 -26.70 -12.73
N ILE A 234 -7.97 -26.19 -11.50
CA ILE A 234 -7.32 -26.87 -10.38
C ILE A 234 -8.37 -27.58 -9.53
N ALA A 235 -8.39 -28.92 -9.64
CA ALA A 235 -9.37 -29.77 -8.97
C ALA A 235 -8.68 -30.91 -8.19
N PRO A 236 -9.35 -31.49 -7.17
CA PRO A 236 -8.83 -32.68 -6.49
C PRO A 236 -8.58 -33.83 -7.46
N LYS A 237 -7.61 -34.70 -7.12
CA LYS A 237 -7.35 -35.91 -7.90
C LYS A 237 -8.61 -36.78 -7.99
N GLY A 238 -8.98 -37.17 -9.21
CA GLY A 238 -10.20 -37.96 -9.46
C GLY A 238 -11.50 -37.16 -9.46
N PHE A 239 -11.44 -35.83 -9.35
CA PHE A 239 -12.63 -34.98 -9.44
C PHE A 239 -13.33 -35.14 -10.79
N LYS A 240 -14.65 -35.36 -10.75
CA LYS A 240 -15.50 -35.42 -11.95
C LYS A 240 -16.31 -34.12 -12.06
N PRO A 241 -16.12 -33.32 -13.11
CA PRO A 241 -16.93 -32.12 -13.34
C PRO A 241 -18.42 -32.42 -13.34
N ALA A 242 -19.18 -31.61 -12.62
CA ALA A 242 -20.63 -31.68 -12.58
C ALA A 242 -21.20 -30.28 -12.71
N ARG A 243 -22.31 -30.15 -13.45
CA ARG A 243 -23.04 -28.89 -13.52
C ARG A 243 -23.67 -28.60 -12.16
N ALA A 244 -23.41 -27.42 -11.61
CA ALA A 244 -24.01 -26.99 -10.35
C ALA A 244 -25.55 -26.95 -10.50
N LYS A 245 -26.26 -27.48 -9.50
CA LYS A 245 -27.72 -27.42 -9.41
C LYS A 245 -28.09 -26.12 -8.70
N LEU A 246 -28.42 -25.09 -9.48
CA LEU A 246 -28.72 -23.74 -9.00
C LEU A 246 -30.22 -23.46 -9.20
N ASN A 247 -31.07 -24.22 -8.53
CA ASN A 247 -32.52 -24.21 -8.78
C ASN A 247 -33.26 -23.21 -7.88
N THR A 248 -32.73 -22.98 -6.67
CA THR A 248 -33.33 -22.12 -5.64
C THR A 248 -32.41 -20.95 -5.29
N ALA A 249 -32.97 -19.94 -4.62
CA ALA A 249 -32.19 -18.84 -4.05
C ALA A 249 -31.17 -19.37 -3.01
N GLY A 250 -31.54 -20.37 -2.21
CA GLY A 250 -30.66 -21.05 -1.28
C GLY A 250 -29.48 -21.75 -1.97
N ASP A 251 -29.72 -22.48 -3.07
CA ASP A 251 -28.66 -23.10 -3.85
C ASP A 251 -27.67 -22.07 -4.38
N MET A 252 -28.18 -20.94 -4.90
CA MET A 252 -27.38 -19.85 -5.43
C MET A 252 -26.56 -19.16 -4.32
N LEU A 253 -27.17 -18.87 -3.17
CA LEU A 253 -26.47 -18.25 -2.04
C LEU A 253 -25.40 -19.19 -1.44
N ALA A 254 -25.65 -20.49 -1.43
CA ALA A 254 -24.70 -21.50 -0.98
C ALA A 254 -23.54 -21.73 -1.97
N SER A 255 -23.67 -21.25 -3.21
CA SER A 255 -22.67 -21.42 -4.26
C SER A 255 -21.28 -20.94 -3.81
N PRO A 256 -20.21 -21.68 -4.13
CA PRO A 256 -18.84 -21.22 -3.91
C PRO A 256 -18.44 -20.07 -4.84
N ALA A 257 -19.11 -19.87 -5.98
CA ALA A 257 -18.80 -18.77 -6.90
C ALA A 257 -19.47 -17.45 -6.49
N HIS A 258 -18.67 -16.39 -6.29
CA HIS A 258 -19.13 -15.09 -5.77
C HIS A 258 -20.25 -14.45 -6.60
N ASN A 259 -20.13 -14.46 -7.92
CA ASN A 259 -21.16 -13.92 -8.83
C ASN A 259 -22.51 -14.64 -8.70
N VAL A 260 -22.53 -15.94 -8.44
CA VAL A 260 -23.77 -16.71 -8.24
C VAL A 260 -24.41 -16.41 -6.88
N ARG A 261 -23.60 -16.20 -5.84
CA ARG A 261 -24.11 -15.81 -4.51
C ARG A 261 -24.92 -14.53 -4.57
N PHE A 262 -24.45 -13.56 -5.36
CA PHE A 262 -25.14 -12.28 -5.55
C PHE A 262 -26.54 -12.46 -6.14
N HIS A 263 -26.72 -13.34 -7.13
CA HIS A 263 -28.04 -13.65 -7.67
C HIS A 263 -28.99 -14.26 -6.61
N GLY A 264 -28.49 -15.20 -5.80
CA GLY A 264 -29.25 -15.76 -4.67
C GLY A 264 -29.63 -14.70 -3.65
N PHE A 265 -28.71 -13.79 -3.31
CA PHE A 265 -28.96 -12.67 -2.41
C PHE A 265 -30.07 -11.75 -2.93
N GLN A 266 -30.01 -11.34 -4.20
CA GLN A 266 -31.02 -10.47 -4.80
C GLN A 266 -32.41 -11.13 -4.84
N GLN A 267 -32.45 -12.44 -5.09
CA GLN A 267 -33.71 -13.18 -5.09
C GLN A 267 -34.34 -13.24 -3.69
N PHE A 268 -33.55 -13.53 -2.65
CA PHE A 268 -34.05 -13.49 -1.27
C PHE A 268 -34.48 -12.10 -0.85
N LYS A 269 -33.70 -11.07 -1.19
CA LYS A 269 -34.05 -9.66 -0.95
C LYS A 269 -35.41 -9.31 -1.59
N LYS A 270 -35.67 -9.77 -2.81
CA LYS A 270 -36.96 -9.57 -3.51
C LYS A 270 -38.12 -10.34 -2.86
N GLN A 271 -37.86 -11.52 -2.30
CA GLN A 271 -38.86 -12.33 -1.60
C GLN A 271 -39.27 -11.73 -0.25
N GLY A 272 -38.40 -10.93 0.38
CA GLY A 272 -38.68 -10.26 1.64
C GLY A 272 -39.02 -11.25 2.75
N SER A 273 -40.05 -10.96 3.54
CA SER A 273 -40.45 -11.79 4.70
C SER A 273 -40.78 -13.25 4.36
N SER A 274 -41.21 -13.55 3.12
CA SER A 274 -41.51 -14.94 2.70
C SER A 274 -40.27 -15.85 2.70
N ALA A 275 -39.06 -15.29 2.62
CA ALA A 275 -37.80 -16.02 2.64
C ALA A 275 -37.28 -16.34 4.06
N LEU A 276 -37.90 -15.77 5.11
CA LEU A 276 -37.36 -15.82 6.48
C LEU A 276 -37.08 -17.25 6.96
N SER A 277 -38.00 -18.19 6.72
CA SER A 277 -37.83 -19.58 7.14
C SER A 277 -36.60 -20.23 6.51
N GLU A 278 -36.38 -20.01 5.21
CA GLU A 278 -35.23 -20.57 4.48
C GLU A 278 -33.92 -19.90 4.92
N VAL A 279 -33.91 -18.57 5.09
CA VAL A 279 -32.73 -17.85 5.57
C VAL A 279 -32.36 -18.25 7.00
N LYS A 280 -33.34 -18.52 7.89
CA LYS A 280 -33.08 -19.05 9.24
C LYS A 280 -32.49 -20.46 9.21
N GLN A 281 -32.83 -21.29 8.22
CA GLN A 281 -32.16 -22.58 8.05
C GLN A 281 -30.71 -22.40 7.63
N LEU A 282 -30.44 -21.48 6.70
CA LEU A 282 -29.08 -21.15 6.27
C LEU A 282 -28.24 -20.53 7.40
N LEU A 283 -28.84 -19.70 8.26
CA LEU A 283 -28.18 -19.11 9.43
C LEU A 283 -27.64 -20.17 10.40
N ASN A 284 -28.27 -21.35 10.45
CA ASN A 284 -27.87 -22.48 11.29
C ASN A 284 -27.02 -23.52 10.53
N HIS A 285 -26.53 -23.20 9.34
CA HIS A 285 -25.75 -24.11 8.52
C HIS A 285 -24.39 -24.45 9.19
N SER A 286 -23.94 -25.69 9.05
CA SER A 286 -22.71 -26.19 9.70
C SER A 286 -21.42 -25.57 9.13
N ASN A 287 -21.43 -25.16 7.87
CA ASN A 287 -20.37 -24.34 7.28
C ASN A 287 -20.57 -22.86 7.69
N PRO A 288 -19.61 -22.26 8.42
CA PRO A 288 -19.75 -20.90 8.95
C PRO A 288 -19.86 -19.82 7.88
N TRP A 289 -19.23 -20.02 6.71
CA TRP A 289 -19.30 -19.05 5.62
C TRP A 289 -20.70 -18.96 5.00
N LEU A 290 -21.42 -20.07 4.95
CA LEU A 290 -22.81 -20.10 4.46
C LEU A 290 -23.75 -19.45 5.47
N ALA A 291 -23.55 -19.70 6.76
CA ALA A 291 -24.28 -19.02 7.82
C ALA A 291 -24.03 -17.51 7.80
N ALA A 292 -22.79 -17.07 7.55
CA ALA A 292 -22.45 -15.65 7.42
C ALA A 292 -23.23 -14.94 6.30
N ARG A 293 -23.41 -15.60 5.14
CA ARG A 293 -24.19 -15.04 4.01
C ARG A 293 -25.64 -14.75 4.37
N ALA A 294 -26.24 -15.60 5.23
CA ALA A 294 -27.61 -15.40 5.71
C ALA A 294 -27.76 -14.15 6.58
N ILE A 295 -26.74 -13.79 7.37
CA ILE A 295 -26.77 -12.61 8.26
C ILE A 295 -27.04 -11.33 7.45
N TRP A 296 -26.38 -11.17 6.30
CA TRP A 296 -26.53 -10.00 5.43
C TRP A 296 -27.94 -9.84 4.85
N LEU A 297 -28.73 -10.92 4.79
CA LEU A 297 -30.09 -10.89 4.27
C LEU A 297 -31.12 -10.48 5.33
N LEU A 298 -30.86 -10.78 6.60
CA LEU A 298 -31.81 -10.61 7.70
C LEU A 298 -32.54 -9.24 7.72
N PRO A 299 -31.87 -8.08 7.58
CA PRO A 299 -32.57 -6.81 7.68
C PRO A 299 -33.51 -6.54 6.48
N TYR A 300 -33.36 -7.27 5.36
CA TYR A 300 -34.23 -7.16 4.20
C TYR A 300 -35.50 -8.04 4.29
N LEU A 301 -35.66 -8.84 5.34
CA LEU A 301 -36.77 -9.80 5.48
C LEU A 301 -37.91 -9.26 6.36
N GLY A 302 -37.98 -7.93 6.53
CA GLY A 302 -38.96 -7.24 7.37
C GLY A 302 -38.62 -7.27 8.85
N GLU A 303 -39.59 -6.86 9.69
CA GLU A 303 -39.42 -6.68 11.14
C GLU A 303 -38.92 -7.95 11.85
N GLU A 304 -39.44 -9.12 11.47
CA GLU A 304 -38.98 -10.39 12.04
C GLU A 304 -37.51 -10.68 11.68
N GLY A 305 -37.09 -10.36 10.46
CA GLY A 305 -35.69 -10.49 10.04
C GLY A 305 -34.76 -9.55 10.82
N ILE A 306 -35.16 -8.30 11.03
CA ILE A 306 -34.44 -7.34 11.88
C ILE A 306 -34.36 -7.86 13.32
N ALA A 307 -35.44 -8.43 13.84
CA ALA A 307 -35.46 -9.03 15.17
C ALA A 307 -34.51 -10.23 15.29
N GLU A 308 -34.39 -11.07 14.24
CA GLU A 308 -33.40 -12.15 14.21
C GLU A 308 -31.96 -11.60 14.15
N LEU A 309 -31.69 -10.54 13.37
CA LEU A 309 -30.37 -9.91 13.31
C LEU A 309 -29.91 -9.41 14.68
N ARG A 310 -30.81 -8.74 15.43
CA ARG A 310 -30.53 -8.24 16.80
C ARG A 310 -30.16 -9.36 17.80
N LYS A 311 -30.59 -10.60 17.54
CA LYS A 311 -30.26 -11.77 18.39
C LYS A 311 -28.89 -12.38 18.07
N VAL A 312 -28.31 -12.10 16.90
CA VAL A 312 -27.04 -12.71 16.47
C VAL A 312 -25.90 -12.44 17.46
N PRO A 313 -25.67 -11.21 17.95
CA PRO A 313 -24.64 -10.93 18.96
C PRO A 313 -24.72 -11.81 20.20
N GLN A 314 -25.91 -11.91 20.81
CA GLN A 314 -26.12 -12.68 22.04
C GLN A 314 -26.02 -14.18 21.79
N SER A 315 -26.56 -14.67 20.67
CA SER A 315 -26.53 -16.10 20.31
C SER A 315 -25.10 -16.61 20.05
N HIS A 316 -24.19 -15.69 19.73
CA HIS A 316 -22.78 -15.94 19.47
C HIS A 316 -21.85 -15.28 20.52
N ALA A 317 -22.38 -14.90 21.68
CA ALA A 317 -21.56 -14.37 22.77
C ALA A 317 -20.54 -15.43 23.23
N GLY A 318 -19.27 -15.04 23.39
CA GLY A 318 -18.18 -15.95 23.74
C GLY A 318 -17.81 -16.99 22.66
N LYS A 319 -18.44 -16.92 21.48
CA LYS A 319 -18.14 -17.78 20.32
C LYS A 319 -17.36 -16.99 19.27
N ASP A 320 -17.29 -17.53 18.06
CA ASP A 320 -16.68 -16.90 16.88
C ASP A 320 -17.16 -15.45 16.68
N TYR A 321 -16.24 -14.50 16.83
CA TYR A 321 -16.52 -13.07 16.76
C TYR A 321 -17.03 -12.63 15.39
N ARG A 322 -16.72 -13.38 14.33
CA ARG A 322 -17.02 -12.99 12.94
C ARG A 322 -18.52 -12.87 12.70
N TYR A 323 -19.34 -13.66 13.38
CA TYR A 323 -20.80 -13.55 13.33
C TYR A 323 -21.30 -12.21 13.89
N ARG A 324 -20.71 -11.76 15.00
CA ARG A 324 -21.08 -10.49 15.64
C ARG A 324 -20.60 -9.30 14.80
N ALA A 325 -19.39 -9.40 14.23
CA ALA A 325 -18.87 -8.41 13.29
C ALA A 325 -19.72 -8.32 11.99
N ALA A 326 -20.13 -9.46 11.43
CA ALA A 326 -21.01 -9.49 10.25
C ALA A 326 -22.41 -8.92 10.54
N ALA A 327 -22.97 -9.20 11.72
CA ALA A 327 -24.25 -8.62 12.14
C ALA A 327 -24.15 -7.10 12.27
N LEU A 328 -23.06 -6.59 12.87
CA LEU A 328 -22.75 -5.17 12.96
C LEU A 328 -22.66 -4.51 11.59
N ARG A 329 -21.86 -5.07 10.68
CA ARG A 329 -21.74 -4.55 9.30
C ARG A 329 -23.08 -4.57 8.58
N SER A 330 -23.83 -5.68 8.67
CA SER A 330 -25.14 -5.81 8.02
C SER A 330 -26.13 -4.76 8.53
N ALA A 331 -26.15 -4.49 9.84
CA ALA A 331 -26.99 -3.45 10.44
C ALA A 331 -26.60 -2.05 9.93
N LEU A 332 -25.30 -1.73 9.94
CA LEU A 332 -24.76 -0.44 9.51
C LEU A 332 -25.00 -0.16 8.02
N ARG A 333 -24.92 -1.19 7.17
CA ARG A 333 -25.19 -1.08 5.72
C ARG A 333 -26.68 -0.94 5.40
N PHE A 334 -27.56 -1.50 6.22
CA PHE A 334 -28.99 -1.39 6.00
C PHE A 334 -29.55 -0.04 6.45
N ASP A 335 -29.22 0.37 7.67
CA ASP A 335 -29.64 1.63 8.26
C ASP A 335 -28.60 2.09 9.29
N LYS A 336 -27.72 3.00 8.86
CA LYS A 336 -26.59 3.50 9.65
C LYS A 336 -27.04 4.14 10.97
N HIS A 337 -28.10 4.96 10.94
CA HIS A 337 -28.49 5.81 12.07
C HIS A 337 -29.46 5.15 13.05
N GLY A 338 -30.31 4.23 12.59
CA GLY A 338 -31.22 3.48 13.45
C GLY A 338 -30.62 2.15 13.88
N LEU A 339 -30.83 1.11 13.05
CA LEU A 339 -30.43 -0.26 13.37
C LEU A 339 -28.91 -0.41 13.60
N GLY A 340 -28.09 0.24 12.78
CA GLY A 340 -26.63 0.27 12.90
C GLY A 340 -26.16 0.86 14.23
N TRP A 341 -26.70 2.02 14.61
CA TRP A 341 -26.38 2.65 15.89
C TRP A 341 -26.79 1.78 17.10
N SER A 342 -27.99 1.20 17.06
CA SER A 342 -28.43 0.27 18.11
C SER A 342 -27.51 -0.94 18.24
N MET A 343 -26.96 -1.44 17.13
CA MET A 343 -26.01 -2.55 17.12
C MET A 343 -24.62 -2.14 17.66
N ILE A 344 -24.19 -0.90 17.38
CA ILE A 344 -22.98 -0.32 18.00
C ILE A 344 -23.13 -0.29 19.53
N GLU A 345 -24.25 0.22 20.04
CA GLU A 345 -24.49 0.31 21.49
C GLU A 345 -24.49 -1.07 22.16
N GLN A 346 -25.04 -2.08 21.48
CA GLN A 346 -25.05 -3.47 21.95
C GLN A 346 -23.65 -4.09 22.00
N LEU A 347 -22.75 -3.73 21.08
CA LEU A 347 -21.45 -4.38 20.87
C LEU A 347 -20.24 -3.55 21.34
N GLN A 348 -20.43 -2.32 21.85
CA GLN A 348 -19.32 -1.46 22.27
C GLN A 348 -18.40 -2.10 23.32
N ASN A 349 -18.93 -3.00 24.15
CA ASN A 349 -18.19 -3.74 25.18
C ASN A 349 -17.83 -5.18 24.74
N ASP A 350 -17.89 -5.50 23.44
CA ASP A 350 -17.53 -6.84 22.94
C ASP A 350 -16.09 -7.18 23.33
N PRO A 351 -15.79 -8.40 23.82
CA PRO A 351 -14.43 -8.77 24.21
C PRO A 351 -13.44 -8.79 23.02
N SER A 352 -13.92 -8.97 21.79
CA SER A 352 -13.06 -9.00 20.60
C SER A 352 -12.66 -7.60 20.14
N ALA A 353 -11.36 -7.35 20.08
CA ALA A 353 -10.81 -6.13 19.49
C ALA A 353 -11.20 -5.96 18.01
N HIS A 354 -11.42 -7.06 17.27
CA HIS A 354 -11.90 -7.02 15.89
C HIS A 354 -13.32 -6.44 15.77
N VAL A 355 -14.23 -6.83 16.67
CA VAL A 355 -15.61 -6.29 16.70
C VAL A 355 -15.58 -4.81 17.06
N ARG A 356 -14.81 -4.44 18.10
CA ARG A 356 -14.61 -3.05 18.50
C ARG A 356 -13.98 -2.20 17.41
N ARG A 357 -13.02 -2.73 16.62
CA ARG A 357 -12.46 -2.05 15.44
C ARG A 357 -13.51 -1.77 14.37
N VAL A 358 -14.43 -2.71 14.10
CA VAL A 358 -15.53 -2.46 13.15
C VAL A 358 -16.42 -1.31 13.61
N ILE A 359 -16.64 -1.16 14.93
CA ILE A 359 -17.34 0.01 15.47
C ILE A 359 -16.52 1.27 15.19
N LEU A 360 -15.25 1.30 15.59
CA LEU A 360 -14.35 2.45 15.42
C LEU A 360 -14.32 2.95 13.97
N THR A 361 -14.13 2.05 12.98
CA THR A 361 -14.07 2.46 11.57
C THR A 361 -15.37 3.09 11.05
N HIS A 362 -16.51 2.82 11.68
CA HIS A 362 -17.79 3.44 11.32
C HIS A 362 -18.14 4.67 12.15
N LEU A 363 -17.55 4.83 13.35
CA LEU A 363 -17.76 6.02 14.17
C LEU A 363 -17.28 7.31 13.48
N ARG A 364 -16.36 7.21 12.52
CA ARG A 364 -15.90 8.35 11.70
C ARG A 364 -17.04 9.09 10.98
N ASP A 365 -18.14 8.40 10.67
CA ASP A 365 -19.29 8.97 9.96
C ASP A 365 -20.33 9.62 10.89
N PHE A 366 -20.03 9.70 12.19
CA PHE A 366 -20.91 10.33 13.19
C PHE A 366 -20.24 11.57 13.79
N SER A 367 -21.07 12.58 14.13
CA SER A 367 -20.59 13.76 14.84
C SER A 367 -19.97 13.38 16.18
N TYR A 368 -19.05 14.20 16.68
CA TYR A 368 -18.38 13.93 17.96
C TYR A 368 -19.39 13.79 19.10
N GLU A 369 -20.41 14.65 19.17
CA GLU A 369 -21.44 14.63 20.20
C GLU A 369 -22.19 13.30 20.24
N LYS A 370 -22.44 12.70 19.07
CA LYS A 370 -23.14 11.42 18.97
C LYS A 370 -22.22 10.25 19.38
N LYS A 371 -20.95 10.28 18.98
CA LYS A 371 -20.00 9.18 19.20
C LYS A 371 -19.21 9.24 20.51
N LYS A 372 -19.16 10.39 21.18
CA LYS A 372 -18.30 10.68 22.34
C LYS A 372 -18.22 9.53 23.36
N GLU A 373 -19.35 9.15 23.94
CA GLU A 373 -19.36 8.15 25.03
C GLU A 373 -18.89 6.77 24.55
N VAL A 374 -19.34 6.36 23.35
CA VAL A 374 -18.94 5.09 22.75
C VAL A 374 -17.45 5.10 22.39
N LEU A 375 -16.98 6.17 21.75
CA LEU A 375 -15.58 6.33 21.36
C LEU A 375 -14.66 6.31 22.58
N LEU A 376 -14.97 7.10 23.61
CA LEU A 376 -14.19 7.15 24.85
C LEU A 376 -14.11 5.77 25.51
N SER A 377 -15.24 5.05 25.61
CA SER A 377 -15.28 3.69 26.15
C SER A 377 -14.38 2.73 25.35
N LEU A 378 -14.44 2.77 24.02
CA LEU A 378 -13.64 1.92 23.14
C LEU A 378 -12.14 2.21 23.23
N VAL A 379 -11.76 3.48 23.43
CA VAL A 379 -10.36 3.88 23.61
C VAL A 379 -9.85 3.41 24.97
N LEU A 380 -10.62 3.62 26.05
CA LEU A 380 -10.24 3.20 27.40
C LEU A 380 -10.13 1.68 27.57
N ALA A 381 -11.00 0.91 26.90
CA ALA A 381 -11.00 -0.56 26.98
C ALA A 381 -10.13 -1.24 25.90
N GLY A 382 -9.60 -0.47 24.94
CA GLY A 382 -8.94 -0.98 23.74
C GLY A 382 -7.46 -1.33 23.92
N PRO A 383 -6.92 -2.30 23.16
CA PRO A 383 -5.48 -2.55 23.14
C PRO A 383 -4.77 -1.49 22.30
N LEU A 384 -4.43 -0.33 22.87
CA LEU A 384 -3.83 0.77 22.11
C LEU A 384 -2.43 0.48 21.54
N ALA A 385 -1.73 -0.53 22.07
CA ALA A 385 -0.48 -1.03 21.48
C ALA A 385 -0.71 -1.85 20.19
N ASP A 386 -1.94 -2.27 19.89
CA ASP A 386 -2.28 -2.89 18.62
C ASP A 386 -2.40 -1.81 17.54
N ARG A 387 -1.47 -1.84 16.59
CA ARG A 387 -1.40 -0.86 15.51
C ARG A 387 -2.70 -0.77 14.70
N THR A 388 -3.38 -1.88 14.44
CA THR A 388 -4.63 -1.86 13.67
C THR A 388 -5.77 -1.23 14.47
N TYR A 389 -5.78 -1.43 15.79
CA TYR A 389 -6.79 -0.87 16.67
C TYR A 389 -6.61 0.64 16.84
N VAL A 390 -5.38 1.09 17.14
CA VAL A 390 -5.11 2.52 17.34
C VAL A 390 -5.30 3.33 16.05
N GLU A 391 -5.00 2.76 14.88
CA GLU A 391 -5.29 3.42 13.61
C GLU A 391 -6.81 3.57 13.37
N ALA A 392 -7.62 2.57 13.78
CA ALA A 392 -9.07 2.68 13.74
C ALA A 392 -9.62 3.72 14.74
N VAL A 393 -8.99 3.87 15.92
CA VAL A 393 -9.27 4.98 16.84
C VAL A 393 -8.99 6.31 16.16
N GLY A 394 -7.85 6.42 15.48
CA GLY A 394 -7.49 7.61 14.72
C GLY A 394 -8.48 7.96 13.62
N LEU A 395 -9.02 6.97 12.88
CA LEU A 395 -10.12 7.19 11.94
C LEU A 395 -11.38 7.69 12.63
N ALA A 396 -11.73 7.13 13.78
CA ALA A 396 -12.91 7.56 14.55
C ALA A 396 -12.74 8.98 15.12
N ALA A 397 -11.51 9.40 15.37
CA ALA A 397 -11.14 10.69 15.96
C ALA A 397 -10.83 11.78 14.91
N ASP A 398 -10.76 11.44 13.62
CA ASP A 398 -10.41 12.37 12.54
C ASP A 398 -11.29 13.64 12.60
N GLY A 399 -10.65 14.80 12.69
CA GLY A 399 -11.29 16.11 12.83
C GLY A 399 -11.87 16.43 14.22
N CYS A 400 -11.66 15.58 15.22
CA CYS A 400 -12.11 15.78 16.60
C CYS A 400 -11.10 15.26 17.66
N GLU A 401 -9.82 15.23 17.30
CA GLU A 401 -8.73 14.70 18.11
C GLU A 401 -8.55 15.46 19.43
N ASP A 402 -8.68 16.79 19.39
CA ASP A 402 -8.57 17.63 20.59
C ASP A 402 -9.73 17.39 21.57
N GLN A 403 -10.94 17.18 21.06
CA GLN A 403 -12.09 16.85 21.91
C GLN A 403 -11.92 15.46 22.55
N LEU A 404 -11.48 14.47 21.77
CA LEU A 404 -11.19 13.13 22.30
C LEU A 404 -10.09 13.18 23.36
N TRP A 405 -9.00 13.91 23.10
CA TRP A 405 -7.92 14.07 24.05
C TRP A 405 -8.38 14.74 25.34
N ALA A 406 -9.17 15.80 25.25
CA ALA A 406 -9.71 16.50 26.43
C ALA A 406 -10.56 15.55 27.30
N ASP A 407 -11.43 14.75 26.69
CA ASP A 407 -12.27 13.80 27.41
C ASP A 407 -11.45 12.63 28.01
N TYR A 408 -10.49 12.09 27.25
CA TYR A 408 -9.60 11.01 27.70
C TYR A 408 -8.68 11.43 28.85
N SER A 409 -8.01 12.57 28.70
CA SER A 409 -7.10 13.13 29.73
C SER A 409 -7.84 13.50 31.01
N SER A 410 -9.05 14.06 30.89
CA SER A 410 -9.92 14.34 32.03
C SER A 410 -10.34 13.06 32.76
N HIS A 411 -10.75 12.02 32.01
CA HIS A 411 -11.14 10.73 32.59
C HIS A 411 -10.01 10.07 33.38
N LEU A 412 -8.79 10.06 32.82
CA LEU A 412 -7.61 9.46 33.46
C LEU A 412 -6.89 10.41 34.43
N LYS A 413 -7.34 11.66 34.56
CA LYS A 413 -6.72 12.70 35.38
C LYS A 413 -5.25 12.96 35.01
N ILE A 414 -4.95 12.92 33.72
CA ILE A 414 -3.64 13.26 33.18
C ILE A 414 -3.46 14.77 33.32
N ALA A 415 -2.50 15.20 34.14
CA ALA A 415 -2.20 16.61 34.37
C ALA A 415 -1.05 17.12 33.47
N GLY A 416 -0.29 16.22 32.87
CA GLY A 416 0.68 16.53 31.83
C GLY A 416 1.54 15.34 31.43
N ALA A 417 2.57 15.62 30.63
CA ALA A 417 3.47 14.63 30.02
C ALA A 417 3.95 13.50 30.94
N LYS A 418 4.25 13.77 32.21
CA LYS A 418 4.79 12.77 33.16
C LYS A 418 3.80 11.65 33.53
N ASP A 419 2.50 11.91 33.39
CA ASP A 419 1.46 10.98 33.83
C ASP A 419 1.15 9.91 32.78
N TRP A 420 1.77 9.98 31.60
CA TRP A 420 1.50 9.04 30.50
C TRP A 420 2.06 7.66 30.79
N ASP A 421 1.17 6.68 30.77
CA ASP A 421 1.50 5.27 30.62
C ASP A 421 1.70 4.91 29.13
N HIS A 422 1.99 3.64 28.86
CA HIS A 422 2.23 3.18 27.49
C HIS A 422 0.97 3.31 26.59
N ALA A 423 -0.23 3.08 27.14
CA ALA A 423 -1.47 3.20 26.39
C ALA A 423 -1.76 4.65 25.98
N THR A 424 -1.55 5.59 26.91
CA THR A 424 -1.64 7.03 26.67
C THR A 424 -0.63 7.45 25.61
N HIS A 425 0.61 6.97 25.70
CA HIS A 425 1.65 7.25 24.71
C HIS A 425 1.24 6.79 23.30
N GLN A 426 0.71 5.57 23.15
CA GLN A 426 0.25 5.06 21.85
C GLN A 426 -0.95 5.84 21.29
N LEU A 427 -1.86 6.30 22.16
CA LEU A 427 -2.95 7.19 21.74
C LEU A 427 -2.40 8.52 21.21
N VAL A 428 -1.53 9.17 21.99
CA VAL A 428 -0.90 10.44 21.63
C VAL A 428 -0.09 10.31 20.34
N TRP A 429 0.66 9.23 20.20
CA TRP A 429 1.40 8.94 18.98
C TRP A 429 0.49 8.97 17.74
N ARG A 430 -0.76 8.48 17.85
CA ARG A 430 -1.72 8.50 16.74
C ARG A 430 -2.50 9.81 16.58
N LEU A 431 -2.82 10.52 17.65
CA LEU A 431 -3.64 11.73 17.58
C LEU A 431 -2.83 12.94 17.14
N HIS A 432 -3.36 13.74 16.22
CA HIS A 432 -2.68 14.92 15.67
C HIS A 432 -3.31 16.25 16.13
N GLY A 433 -3.94 16.27 17.31
CA GLY A 433 -4.56 17.47 17.89
C GLY A 433 -3.55 18.49 18.40
N ASP A 434 -3.88 19.78 18.32
CA ASP A 434 -2.97 20.86 18.74
C ASP A 434 -2.83 20.95 20.27
N SER A 435 -3.85 20.52 21.01
CA SER A 435 -3.87 20.57 22.48
C SER A 435 -2.84 19.66 23.14
N ILE A 436 -2.37 18.63 22.44
CA ILE A 436 -1.45 17.60 22.96
C ILE A 436 0.02 18.03 22.82
N ILE A 437 0.32 18.90 21.85
CA ILE A 437 1.69 19.27 21.45
C ILE A 437 2.56 19.75 22.63
N PRO A 438 2.09 20.61 23.54
CA PRO A 438 2.90 21.04 24.67
C PRO A 438 3.41 19.88 25.52
N ASP A 439 2.55 18.90 25.80
CA ASP A 439 2.89 17.70 26.56
C ASP A 439 3.76 16.73 25.74
N MET A 440 3.52 16.58 24.44
CA MET A 440 4.39 15.78 23.56
C MET A 440 5.83 16.30 23.58
N VAL A 441 6.01 17.62 23.44
CA VAL A 441 7.34 18.25 23.48
C VAL A 441 7.96 18.10 24.86
N ALA A 442 7.19 18.33 25.94
CA ALA A 442 7.68 18.12 27.29
C ALA A 442 8.14 16.67 27.51
N ARG A 443 7.34 15.67 27.08
CA ARG A 443 7.66 14.25 27.16
C ARG A 443 8.96 13.93 26.42
N MET A 444 9.16 14.48 25.22
CA MET A 444 10.39 14.25 24.45
C MET A 444 11.67 14.80 25.13
N LEU A 445 11.54 15.86 25.94
CA LEU A 445 12.66 16.49 26.65
C LEU A 445 12.97 15.86 28.01
N MET A 446 12.07 15.02 28.54
CA MET A 446 12.26 14.33 29.82
C MET A 446 13.34 13.23 29.69
N PRO A 447 14.41 13.23 30.50
CA PRO A 447 15.53 12.27 30.38
C PRO A 447 15.14 10.80 30.57
N GLU A 448 14.11 10.52 31.35
CA GLU A 448 13.60 9.18 31.66
C GLU A 448 12.84 8.48 30.52
N VAL A 449 12.41 9.24 29.50
CA VAL A 449 11.70 8.67 28.35
C VAL A 449 12.69 7.95 27.41
N SER A 450 12.30 6.80 26.87
CA SER A 450 13.18 6.02 26.00
C SER A 450 13.46 6.73 24.68
N THR A 451 14.59 6.43 24.02
CA THR A 451 14.89 6.98 22.69
C THR A 451 13.82 6.60 21.66
N GLU A 452 13.28 5.39 21.74
CA GLU A 452 12.24 4.88 20.85
C GLU A 452 10.93 5.68 21.00
N ASP A 453 10.43 5.83 22.22
CA ASP A 453 9.24 6.64 22.52
C ASP A 453 9.41 8.08 22.04
N ARG A 454 10.60 8.68 22.23
CA ARG A 454 10.89 10.03 21.73
C ARG A 454 10.81 10.09 20.20
N ARG A 455 11.34 9.10 19.50
CA ARG A 455 11.33 9.05 18.02
C ARG A 455 9.91 8.88 17.49
N GLU A 456 9.08 8.08 18.15
CA GLU A 456 7.65 7.95 17.83
C GLU A 456 6.94 9.31 17.95
N LEU A 457 7.16 10.05 19.04
CA LEU A 457 6.55 11.37 19.24
C LEU A 457 7.08 12.42 18.24
N VAL A 458 8.33 12.33 17.80
CA VAL A 458 8.84 13.15 16.69
C VAL A 458 8.08 12.84 15.40
N ALA A 459 7.86 11.56 15.07
CA ALA A 459 7.08 11.16 13.90
C ALA A 459 5.64 11.67 13.98
N SER A 460 5.00 11.55 15.14
CA SER A 460 3.64 12.08 15.39
C SER A 460 3.57 13.60 15.22
N LEU A 461 4.52 14.33 15.81
CA LEU A 461 4.57 15.79 15.68
C LEU A 461 4.78 16.23 14.21
N ALA A 462 5.54 15.47 13.44
CA ALA A 462 5.78 15.74 12.02
C ALA A 462 4.52 15.55 11.14
N MET A 463 3.51 14.81 11.61
CA MET A 463 2.25 14.61 10.88
C MET A 463 1.25 15.76 11.09
N ASN A 464 1.43 16.58 12.14
CA ASN A 464 0.59 17.75 12.37
C ASN A 464 1.11 18.97 11.56
N ARG A 465 0.22 19.57 10.76
CA ARG A 465 0.50 20.69 9.85
C ARG A 465 0.38 22.07 10.50
N SER A 466 0.02 22.13 11.78
CA SER A 466 -0.23 23.36 12.51
C SER A 466 1.06 24.12 12.87
N ARG A 467 0.90 25.41 13.17
CA ARG A 467 2.01 26.25 13.65
C ARG A 467 2.56 25.77 15.00
N PRO A 468 1.73 25.38 15.98
CA PRO A 468 2.21 24.73 17.21
C PRO A 468 3.12 23.53 16.95
N ALA A 469 2.82 22.68 15.97
CA ALA A 469 3.62 21.49 15.69
C ALA A 469 5.01 21.84 15.16
N TYR A 470 5.08 22.80 14.24
CA TYR A 470 6.34 23.35 13.74
C TYR A 470 7.21 23.96 14.87
N GLU A 471 6.63 24.81 15.72
CA GLU A 471 7.37 25.43 16.82
C GLU A 471 7.80 24.38 17.87
N GLY A 472 6.97 23.36 18.10
CA GLY A 472 7.31 22.20 18.91
C GLY A 472 8.51 21.43 18.36
N MET A 473 8.54 21.18 17.05
CA MET A 473 9.64 20.46 16.39
C MET A 473 10.96 21.23 16.49
N LYS A 474 10.92 22.57 16.31
CA LYS A 474 12.08 23.43 16.55
C LYS A 474 12.61 23.27 17.96
N ARG A 475 11.71 23.31 18.95
CA ARG A 475 12.07 23.18 20.35
C ARG A 475 12.73 21.83 20.64
N VAL A 476 12.17 20.74 20.13
CA VAL A 476 12.79 19.40 20.24
C VAL A 476 14.19 19.40 19.61
N TYR A 477 14.36 19.92 18.40
CA TYR A 477 15.67 19.98 17.74
C TYR A 477 16.71 20.78 18.54
N LEU A 478 16.32 21.88 19.18
CA LEU A 478 17.22 22.75 19.93
C LEU A 478 17.55 22.20 21.32
N GLU A 479 16.57 21.63 22.02
CA GLU A 479 16.66 21.33 23.46
C GLU A 479 16.89 19.85 23.78
N VAL A 480 16.60 18.92 22.85
CA VAL A 480 16.74 17.49 23.16
C VAL A 480 18.21 17.10 23.33
N GLY A 481 18.52 16.43 24.44
CA GLY A 481 19.87 15.95 24.73
C GLY A 481 20.27 14.63 24.04
N ASN A 482 19.40 14.08 23.19
CA ASN A 482 19.61 12.81 22.50
C ASN A 482 19.86 13.06 21.00
N ASP A 483 21.05 12.66 20.51
CA ASP A 483 21.49 12.94 19.14
C ASP A 483 20.64 12.24 18.07
N GLU A 484 20.15 11.02 18.31
CA GLU A 484 19.29 10.31 17.36
C GLU A 484 17.94 11.01 17.18
N VAL A 485 17.33 11.45 18.28
CA VAL A 485 16.07 12.19 18.27
C VAL A 485 16.27 13.56 17.61
N LYS A 486 17.38 14.24 17.93
CA LYS A 486 17.75 15.52 17.31
C LYS A 486 17.95 15.38 15.80
N ASP A 487 18.62 14.33 15.35
CA ASP A 487 18.82 14.06 13.93
C ASP A 487 17.50 13.79 13.21
N LEU A 488 16.61 12.98 13.81
CA LEU A 488 15.28 12.73 13.25
C LEU A 488 14.45 14.01 13.13
N ALA A 489 14.42 14.84 14.18
CA ALA A 489 13.74 16.14 14.16
C ALA A 489 14.28 17.05 13.05
N LYS A 490 15.61 17.10 12.90
CA LYS A 490 16.28 17.83 11.79
C LYS A 490 15.84 17.31 10.42
N GLN A 491 15.79 15.99 10.23
CA GLN A 491 15.36 15.41 8.96
C GLN A 491 13.93 15.82 8.60
N PHE A 492 12.99 15.77 9.55
CA PHE A 492 11.62 16.23 9.30
C PHE A 492 11.53 17.73 9.04
N LEU A 493 12.27 18.58 9.76
CA LEU A 493 12.33 20.02 9.47
C LEU A 493 12.82 20.28 8.04
N VAL A 494 13.91 19.65 7.61
CA VAL A 494 14.46 19.82 6.26
C VAL A 494 13.46 19.40 5.17
N LYS A 495 12.74 18.31 5.40
CA LYS A 495 11.72 17.81 4.46
C LYS A 495 10.51 18.74 4.41
N SER A 496 10.00 19.16 5.57
CA SER A 496 8.79 19.97 5.69
C SER A 496 8.90 21.37 5.09
N VAL A 497 10.10 21.85 4.75
CA VAL A 497 10.33 23.07 3.94
C VAL A 497 9.46 23.10 2.68
N VAL A 498 9.24 21.94 2.05
CA VAL A 498 8.56 21.86 0.74
C VAL A 498 7.13 21.30 0.83
N HIS A 499 6.70 20.83 2.00
CA HIS A 499 5.38 20.22 2.19
C HIS A 499 4.62 20.70 3.44
N ARG A 500 4.65 19.96 4.56
CA ARG A 500 3.70 20.10 5.69
C ARG A 500 3.81 21.46 6.39
N TRP A 501 4.99 22.08 6.37
CA TRP A 501 5.25 23.39 6.99
C TRP A 501 5.79 24.42 6.00
N LYS A 502 5.50 24.24 4.70
CA LYS A 502 5.97 25.14 3.64
C LYS A 502 5.52 26.60 3.82
N ASP A 503 4.42 26.80 4.55
CA ASP A 503 3.84 28.12 4.82
C ASP A 503 4.43 28.77 6.10
N PHE A 504 5.40 28.12 6.76
CA PHE A 504 6.11 28.60 7.94
C PHE A 504 7.59 28.89 7.62
N PRO A 505 8.29 29.71 8.44
CA PRO A 505 9.67 30.12 8.16
C PRO A 505 10.72 29.03 8.48
N VAL A 506 10.49 27.80 7.99
CA VAL A 506 11.33 26.64 8.25
C VAL A 506 12.71 26.82 7.62
N ARG A 507 12.77 27.39 6.41
CA ARG A 507 14.03 27.60 5.68
C ARG A 507 14.91 28.61 6.43
N GLU A 508 14.34 29.72 6.86
CA GLU A 508 15.00 30.76 7.64
C GLU A 508 15.59 30.15 8.92
N PHE A 509 14.78 29.39 9.66
CA PHE A 509 15.23 28.67 10.84
C PHE A 509 16.42 27.73 10.54
N LEU A 510 16.33 26.91 9.50
CA LEU A 510 17.41 25.97 9.15
C LEU A 510 18.70 26.68 8.75
N ILE A 511 18.62 27.87 8.14
CA ILE A 511 19.79 28.71 7.83
C ILE A 511 20.40 29.28 9.10
N GLU A 512 19.58 29.82 10.00
CA GLU A 512 20.02 30.34 11.30
C GLU A 512 20.74 29.27 12.14
N GLN A 513 20.29 28.01 12.05
CA GLN A 513 20.90 26.88 12.73
C GLN A 513 22.07 26.24 11.95
N GLY A 514 22.44 26.78 10.78
CA GLY A 514 23.52 26.24 9.95
C GLY A 514 23.27 24.82 9.40
N VAL A 515 22.01 24.39 9.34
CA VAL A 515 21.62 23.07 8.81
C VAL A 515 21.63 23.06 7.28
N ILE A 516 21.25 24.18 6.66
CA ILE A 516 21.27 24.37 5.21
C ILE A 516 21.98 25.67 4.84
N ASP A 517 22.55 25.72 3.64
CA ASP A 517 23.21 26.91 3.13
C ASP A 517 22.20 28.01 2.78
N ALA A 518 22.54 29.27 3.11
CA ALA A 518 21.71 30.44 2.79
C ALA A 518 21.49 30.62 1.28
N LYS A 519 22.49 30.22 0.48
CA LYS A 519 22.42 30.13 -0.98
C LYS A 519 22.42 28.66 -1.39
N PRO A 520 21.50 28.22 -2.27
CA PRO A 520 21.55 26.87 -2.81
C PRO A 520 22.92 26.60 -3.44
N LYS A 521 23.43 25.37 -3.29
CA LYS A 521 24.63 24.96 -4.02
C LYS A 521 24.42 25.21 -5.51
N PRO A 522 25.42 25.76 -6.24
CA PRO A 522 25.29 25.99 -7.67
C PRO A 522 24.95 24.66 -8.34
N LEU A 523 23.94 24.70 -9.21
CA LEU A 523 23.60 23.56 -10.04
C LEU A 523 24.80 23.19 -10.90
N VAL A 524 24.87 21.92 -11.30
CA VAL A 524 25.91 21.38 -12.18
C VAL A 524 25.21 20.87 -13.43
N GLN A 525 25.66 21.35 -14.58
CA GLN A 525 25.17 20.84 -15.85
C GLN A 525 25.54 19.36 -16.00
N VAL A 526 24.55 18.52 -16.26
CA VAL A 526 24.75 17.10 -16.57
C VAL A 526 24.40 16.91 -18.05
N PRO A 527 25.42 16.87 -18.93
CA PRO A 527 25.23 16.90 -20.37
C PRO A 527 24.49 15.68 -20.91
N LYS A 528 24.19 15.73 -22.21
CA LYS A 528 23.35 14.75 -22.93
C LYS A 528 23.82 13.31 -22.74
N LEU A 529 22.85 12.41 -22.56
CA LEU A 529 23.08 10.96 -22.48
C LEU A 529 23.75 10.41 -23.75
N ARG A 530 24.69 9.49 -23.54
CA ARG A 530 25.41 8.81 -24.62
C ARG A 530 24.60 7.62 -25.15
N THR A 531 24.53 7.48 -26.47
CA THR A 531 23.72 6.43 -27.14
C THR A 531 24.56 5.37 -27.86
N ASP A 532 25.88 5.38 -27.69
CA ASP A 532 26.76 4.42 -28.35
C ASP A 532 26.66 3.02 -27.73
N VAL A 533 26.23 2.04 -28.54
CA VAL A 533 26.15 0.61 -28.16
C VAL A 533 27.28 -0.22 -28.76
N GLY A 534 28.16 0.39 -29.56
CA GLY A 534 29.31 -0.27 -30.19
C GLY A 534 28.94 -1.40 -31.16
N ASN A 535 29.85 -2.35 -31.32
CA ASN A 535 29.74 -3.47 -32.27
C ASN A 535 29.47 -4.83 -31.61
N LEU A 536 29.28 -4.86 -30.28
CA LEU A 536 28.99 -6.09 -29.53
C LEU A 536 27.63 -6.64 -29.97
N LYS A 537 27.52 -7.95 -30.16
CA LYS A 537 26.27 -8.59 -30.60
C LYS A 537 25.76 -9.58 -29.57
N VAL A 538 24.47 -9.46 -29.23
CA VAL A 538 23.80 -10.37 -28.29
C VAL A 538 23.89 -11.82 -28.79
N GLU A 539 23.82 -12.03 -30.11
CA GLU A 539 23.92 -13.36 -30.75
C GLU A 539 25.29 -14.01 -30.57
N ASN A 540 26.35 -13.22 -30.45
CA ASN A 540 27.69 -13.73 -30.20
C ASN A 540 27.84 -14.12 -28.73
N VAL A 541 27.38 -13.29 -27.80
CA VAL A 541 27.35 -13.59 -26.36
C VAL A 541 26.58 -14.89 -26.10
N ALA A 542 25.44 -15.08 -26.76
CA ALA A 542 24.63 -16.29 -26.61
C ALA A 542 25.33 -17.60 -27.04
N LYS A 543 26.42 -17.51 -27.81
CA LYS A 543 27.23 -18.67 -28.25
C LYS A 543 28.43 -18.95 -27.33
N LEU A 544 28.76 -18.01 -26.45
CA LEU A 544 29.88 -18.14 -25.52
C LEU A 544 29.44 -18.87 -24.25
N SER A 545 30.37 -19.58 -23.62
CA SER A 545 30.18 -20.15 -22.28
C SER A 545 30.68 -19.14 -21.25
N GLY A 546 29.79 -18.67 -20.38
CA GLY A 546 30.12 -17.74 -19.31
C GLY A 546 30.63 -18.44 -18.06
N ASP A 547 31.54 -17.80 -17.34
CA ASP A 547 32.09 -18.21 -16.04
C ASP A 547 31.56 -17.26 -14.95
N ALA A 548 30.82 -17.80 -13.97
CA ALA A 548 30.16 -16.99 -12.93
C ALA A 548 31.16 -16.31 -11.98
N GLU A 549 32.33 -16.91 -11.70
CA GLU A 549 33.35 -16.30 -10.84
C GLU A 549 34.03 -15.12 -11.55
N LYS A 550 34.35 -15.29 -12.83
CA LYS A 550 34.82 -14.17 -13.66
C LYS A 550 33.73 -13.12 -13.87
N GLY A 551 32.47 -13.55 -13.96
CA GLY A 551 31.31 -12.68 -14.08
C GLY A 551 31.16 -11.77 -12.87
N LYS A 552 31.36 -12.31 -11.66
CA LYS A 552 31.37 -11.53 -10.42
C LYS A 552 32.46 -10.45 -10.42
N LEU A 553 33.66 -10.77 -10.92
CA LEU A 553 34.74 -9.79 -11.07
C LEU A 553 34.40 -8.72 -12.12
N SER A 554 33.88 -9.13 -13.28
CA SER A 554 33.47 -8.22 -14.35
C SER A 554 32.28 -7.32 -13.95
N ALA A 555 31.41 -7.80 -13.06
CA ALA A 555 30.28 -7.05 -12.51
C ALA A 555 30.71 -5.88 -11.61
N ALA A 556 31.98 -5.79 -11.18
CA ALA A 556 32.49 -4.63 -10.46
C ALA A 556 32.33 -3.31 -11.27
N ARG A 557 32.28 -3.39 -12.60
CA ARG A 557 31.97 -2.23 -13.46
C ARG A 557 30.55 -1.69 -13.26
N CYS A 558 29.63 -2.57 -12.87
CA CYS A 558 28.25 -2.23 -12.56
C CYS A 558 28.12 -1.52 -11.20
N TYR A 559 29.12 -1.58 -10.31
CA TYR A 559 29.08 -0.95 -8.98
C TYR A 559 28.98 0.57 -9.01
N SER A 560 29.34 1.18 -10.15
CA SER A 560 29.16 2.61 -10.40
C SER A 560 27.69 3.06 -10.35
N CYS A 561 26.76 2.12 -10.58
CA CYS A 561 25.33 2.38 -10.61
C CYS A 561 24.50 1.40 -9.77
N HIS A 562 24.96 0.17 -9.53
CA HIS A 562 24.18 -0.85 -8.83
C HIS A 562 24.88 -1.30 -7.55
N GLN A 563 24.09 -1.74 -6.57
CA GLN A 563 24.57 -2.30 -5.32
C GLN A 563 24.49 -3.84 -5.36
N PHE A 564 25.57 -4.52 -4.99
CA PHE A 564 25.64 -5.96 -4.84
C PHE A 564 26.08 -6.30 -3.42
N ASP A 565 25.24 -7.02 -2.65
CA ASP A 565 25.46 -7.32 -1.23
C ASP A 565 26.02 -6.11 -0.44
N ASP A 566 25.29 -4.99 -0.53
CA ASP A 566 25.59 -3.68 0.06
C ASP A 566 26.82 -2.92 -0.49
N ILE A 567 27.53 -3.47 -1.49
CA ILE A 567 28.69 -2.84 -2.15
C ILE A 567 28.29 -2.20 -3.48
N GLY A 568 28.56 -0.90 -3.65
CA GLY A 568 28.28 -0.15 -4.88
C GLY A 568 27.49 1.14 -4.62
N VAL A 569 26.85 1.66 -5.66
CA VAL A 569 26.00 2.87 -5.58
C VAL A 569 24.53 2.48 -5.72
N GLU A 570 23.67 3.00 -4.85
CA GLU A 570 22.20 2.86 -4.94
C GLU A 570 21.64 3.89 -5.95
N PHE A 571 21.95 3.72 -7.24
CA PHE A 571 21.45 4.58 -8.33
C PHE A 571 20.58 3.83 -9.34
N GLY A 572 20.89 2.57 -9.61
CA GLY A 572 20.18 1.65 -10.49
C GLY A 572 19.45 0.56 -9.71
N PRO A 573 18.59 -0.23 -10.38
CA PRO A 573 17.76 -1.24 -9.72
C PRO A 573 18.58 -2.32 -9.01
N ASN A 574 18.01 -2.91 -7.96
CA ASN A 574 18.58 -4.09 -7.32
C ASN A 574 18.60 -5.27 -8.30
N LEU A 575 19.75 -5.93 -8.42
CA LEU A 575 19.96 -7.03 -9.38
C LEU A 575 19.91 -8.43 -8.74
N LYS A 576 19.71 -8.54 -7.41
CA LYS A 576 19.66 -9.82 -6.68
C LYS A 576 18.41 -10.62 -7.09
N GLY A 577 18.62 -11.86 -7.54
CA GLY A 577 17.57 -12.72 -8.10
C GLY A 577 17.01 -12.25 -9.45
N TRP A 578 17.50 -11.13 -10.02
CA TRP A 578 16.94 -10.56 -11.24
C TRP A 578 17.17 -11.48 -12.46
N GLY A 579 18.32 -12.15 -12.52
CA GLY A 579 18.67 -13.00 -13.66
C GLY A 579 18.08 -14.43 -13.62
N GLU A 580 17.64 -14.92 -12.46
CA GLU A 580 17.23 -16.33 -12.26
C GLU A 580 16.15 -16.81 -13.24
N ASN A 581 15.18 -15.94 -13.54
CA ASN A 581 14.04 -16.25 -14.40
C ASN A 581 14.16 -15.72 -15.84
N ARG A 582 15.34 -15.20 -16.22
CA ARG A 582 15.61 -14.60 -17.53
C ARG A 582 16.53 -15.47 -18.40
N SER A 583 16.49 -15.28 -19.72
CA SER A 583 17.39 -15.96 -20.66
C SER A 583 18.73 -15.24 -20.68
N ALA A 584 19.76 -15.96 -21.12
CA ALA A 584 21.05 -15.34 -21.39
C ALA A 584 20.91 -14.21 -22.41
N HIS A 585 20.03 -14.38 -23.40
CA HIS A 585 19.74 -13.38 -24.41
C HIS A 585 19.11 -12.11 -23.80
N GLU A 586 18.08 -12.23 -22.95
CA GLU A 586 17.44 -11.07 -22.30
C GLU A 586 18.44 -10.30 -21.41
N ILE A 587 19.26 -11.01 -20.63
CA ILE A 587 20.25 -10.37 -19.76
C ILE A 587 21.34 -9.68 -20.60
N ALA A 588 21.84 -10.35 -21.65
CA ALA A 588 22.82 -9.76 -22.56
C ALA A 588 22.26 -8.56 -23.32
N THR A 589 20.99 -8.60 -23.75
CA THR A 589 20.30 -7.47 -24.37
C THR A 589 20.21 -6.29 -23.41
N ALA A 590 19.85 -6.50 -22.14
CA ALA A 590 19.81 -5.43 -21.14
C ALA A 590 21.19 -4.78 -20.92
N ILE A 591 22.28 -5.56 -21.01
CA ILE A 591 23.65 -5.06 -20.80
C ILE A 591 24.22 -4.37 -22.05
N ILE A 592 23.99 -4.93 -23.25
CA ILE A 592 24.52 -4.38 -24.51
C ILE A 592 23.65 -3.22 -25.02
N HIS A 593 22.33 -3.34 -24.87
CA HIS A 593 21.33 -2.39 -25.35
C HIS A 593 20.46 -1.90 -24.18
N PRO A 594 21.00 -1.15 -23.21
CA PRO A 594 20.28 -0.75 -22.00
C PRO A 594 19.06 0.14 -22.26
N SER A 595 18.96 0.76 -23.44
CA SER A 595 17.77 1.55 -23.85
C SER A 595 16.67 0.70 -24.52
N ALA A 596 16.89 -0.60 -24.75
CA ALA A 596 15.87 -1.50 -25.30
C ALA A 596 14.73 -1.79 -24.30
N GLY A 597 15.00 -1.63 -23.00
CA GLY A 597 14.02 -1.69 -21.94
C GLY A 597 14.57 -1.02 -20.68
N ILE A 598 13.89 0.02 -20.19
CA ILE A 598 14.26 0.75 -18.98
C ILE A 598 13.36 0.26 -17.85
N ALA A 599 13.95 -0.07 -16.69
CA ALA A 599 13.20 -0.52 -15.52
C ALA A 599 12.32 0.61 -14.97
N HIS A 600 11.13 0.26 -14.46
CA HIS A 600 10.22 1.22 -13.84
C HIS A 600 10.87 1.94 -12.65
N GLY A 601 10.66 3.24 -12.56
CA GLY A 601 11.27 4.11 -11.54
C GLY A 601 12.69 4.57 -11.89
N TYR A 602 13.24 4.13 -13.03
CA TYR A 602 14.56 4.53 -13.54
C TYR A 602 14.45 5.27 -14.88
N GLU A 603 13.27 5.79 -15.21
CA GLU A 603 13.04 6.60 -16.39
C GLU A 603 13.89 7.88 -16.35
N SER A 604 14.61 8.13 -17.43
CA SER A 604 15.47 9.29 -17.53
C SER A 604 14.67 10.53 -17.95
N HIS A 605 15.04 11.67 -17.38
CA HIS A 605 14.46 12.97 -17.65
C HIS A 605 15.58 13.96 -17.96
N GLU A 606 15.32 14.85 -18.93
CA GLU A 606 16.13 16.04 -19.18
C GLU A 606 15.40 17.24 -18.57
N VAL A 607 15.98 17.85 -17.53
CA VAL A 607 15.52 19.11 -16.96
C VAL A 607 16.31 20.24 -17.60
N THR A 608 15.62 21.10 -18.35
CA THR A 608 16.23 22.27 -19.00
C THR A 608 16.01 23.50 -18.13
N LEU A 609 17.08 24.24 -17.85
CA LEU A 609 17.07 25.41 -16.98
C LEU A 609 17.20 26.71 -17.75
N GLU A 610 16.47 27.74 -17.34
CA GLU A 610 16.51 29.09 -17.91
C GLU A 610 17.89 29.75 -17.69
N PRO A 611 18.40 30.54 -18.64
CA PRO A 611 19.56 31.40 -18.40
C PRO A 611 19.37 32.27 -17.14
N LYS A 612 20.44 32.45 -16.35
CA LYS A 612 20.40 33.18 -15.08
C LYS A 612 21.60 34.12 -14.96
N GLY A 613 21.40 35.35 -15.43
CA GLY A 613 22.39 36.43 -15.37
C GLY A 613 23.79 35.98 -15.81
N ASP A 614 24.81 36.36 -15.03
CA ASP A 614 26.20 35.96 -15.28
C ASP A 614 26.52 34.53 -14.80
N GLU A 615 25.70 33.94 -13.93
CA GLU A 615 25.90 32.59 -13.38
C GLU A 615 25.66 31.50 -14.44
N ARG A 616 24.69 31.73 -15.34
CA ARG A 616 24.26 30.77 -16.36
C ARG A 616 23.88 31.51 -17.65
N LYS A 617 24.86 31.69 -18.55
CA LYS A 617 24.72 32.47 -19.80
C LYS A 617 23.81 31.84 -20.87
N GLY A 618 23.32 30.62 -20.67
CA GLY A 618 22.48 29.91 -21.62
C GLY A 618 21.73 28.75 -20.97
N PHE A 619 20.91 28.04 -21.74
CA PHE A 619 20.15 26.91 -21.22
C PHE A 619 21.09 25.81 -20.73
N TRP A 620 20.93 25.41 -19.48
CA TRP A 620 21.60 24.24 -18.93
C TRP A 620 20.67 23.04 -18.98
N ARG A 621 21.27 21.86 -19.01
CA ARG A 621 20.55 20.58 -19.02
C ARG A 621 21.06 19.76 -17.85
N ILE A 622 20.13 19.14 -17.13
CA ILE A 622 20.43 18.16 -16.11
C ILE A 622 19.70 16.89 -16.49
N ASN A 623 20.46 15.85 -16.83
CA ASN A 623 19.93 14.52 -17.13
C ASN A 623 19.99 13.64 -15.87
N GLY A 624 18.91 12.91 -15.59
CA GLY A 624 18.83 12.03 -14.42
C GLY A 624 17.43 11.47 -14.17
N ILE A 625 17.26 10.82 -13.03
CA ILE A 625 15.99 10.31 -12.51
C ILE A 625 15.41 11.39 -11.60
N ILE A 626 14.16 11.81 -11.84
CA ILE A 626 13.48 12.74 -10.93
C ILE A 626 12.96 11.93 -9.75
N THR A 627 13.50 12.18 -8.55
CA THR A 627 13.13 11.48 -7.30
C THR A 627 12.15 12.26 -6.44
N SER A 628 11.99 13.56 -6.72
CA SER A 628 10.90 14.40 -6.20
C SER A 628 10.56 15.52 -7.18
N GLU A 629 9.28 15.72 -7.46
CA GLU A 629 8.76 16.85 -8.26
C GLU A 629 8.24 18.01 -7.41
N SER A 630 8.44 17.95 -6.08
CA SER A 630 8.25 19.12 -5.20
C SER A 630 9.11 20.29 -5.65
N ASP A 631 8.83 21.51 -5.19
CA ASP A 631 9.78 22.62 -5.34
C ASP A 631 10.70 22.69 -4.10
N PRO A 632 12.04 22.52 -4.23
CA PRO A 632 12.79 22.28 -5.46
C PRO A 632 12.72 20.82 -5.94
N LEU A 633 12.71 20.67 -7.27
CA LEU A 633 12.73 19.39 -7.96
C LEU A 633 14.03 18.67 -7.60
N THR A 634 13.95 17.42 -7.17
CA THR A 634 15.13 16.61 -6.88
C THR A 634 15.41 15.69 -8.05
N ILE A 635 16.59 15.84 -8.66
CA ILE A 635 17.07 15.01 -9.76
C ILE A 635 18.35 14.29 -9.34
N HIS A 636 18.36 12.97 -9.54
CA HIS A 636 19.49 12.09 -9.29
C HIS A 636 20.14 11.72 -10.62
N SER A 637 21.36 12.21 -10.84
CA SER A 637 22.13 12.01 -12.06
C SER A 637 23.11 10.86 -11.92
N GLN A 638 23.57 10.35 -13.07
CA GLN A 638 24.59 9.31 -13.16
C GLN A 638 25.82 9.63 -12.29
N GLY A 639 26.37 8.63 -11.60
CA GLY A 639 27.49 8.79 -10.68
C GLY A 639 27.10 9.24 -9.27
N GLY A 640 25.79 9.24 -8.95
CA GLY A 640 25.28 9.49 -7.60
C GLY A 640 25.02 10.97 -7.27
N LEU A 641 25.18 11.88 -8.23
CA LEU A 641 24.97 13.32 -8.02
C LEU A 641 23.48 13.63 -7.83
N VAL A 642 23.10 14.12 -6.65
CA VAL A 642 21.74 14.60 -6.37
C VAL A 642 21.71 16.12 -6.40
N GLN A 643 20.81 16.70 -7.20
CA GLN A 643 20.63 18.15 -7.31
C GLN A 643 19.20 18.54 -6.97
N LYS A 644 19.06 19.66 -6.26
CA LYS A 644 17.76 20.29 -5.96
C LYS A 644 17.60 21.52 -6.84
N VAL A 645 16.75 21.43 -7.84
CA VAL A 645 16.49 22.44 -8.87
C VAL A 645 15.24 23.23 -8.50
N PRO A 646 15.35 24.54 -8.16
CA PRO A 646 14.17 25.36 -7.89
C PRO A 646 13.24 25.42 -9.11
N SER A 647 11.94 25.29 -8.89
CA SER A 647 10.95 25.21 -9.97
C SER A 647 11.00 26.43 -10.91
N HIS A 648 11.23 27.63 -10.36
CA HIS A 648 11.34 28.88 -11.12
C HIS A 648 12.60 28.98 -12.00
N GLU A 649 13.59 28.10 -11.82
CA GLU A 649 14.76 28.01 -12.70
C GLU A 649 14.54 27.05 -13.88
N ILE A 650 13.46 26.26 -13.87
CA ILE A 650 13.14 25.25 -14.88
C ILE A 650 12.41 25.89 -16.06
N HIS A 651 12.95 25.72 -17.25
CA HIS A 651 12.29 26.07 -18.51
C HIS A 651 11.29 24.98 -18.92
N TYR A 652 11.74 23.73 -19.02
CA TYR A 652 10.89 22.55 -19.23
C TYR A 652 11.56 21.26 -18.76
N ILE A 653 10.74 20.21 -18.60
CA ILE A 653 11.17 18.84 -18.30
C ILE A 653 10.71 17.94 -19.44
N GLN A 654 11.61 17.12 -19.96
CA GLN A 654 11.29 16.18 -21.03
C GLN A 654 11.68 14.75 -20.63
N PRO A 655 10.77 13.77 -20.69
CA PRO A 655 11.13 12.36 -20.54
C PRO A 655 12.02 11.91 -21.71
N ASN A 656 12.93 10.98 -21.45
CA ASN A 656 13.89 10.52 -22.44
C ASN A 656 13.87 8.98 -22.54
N ASN A 657 13.89 8.47 -23.77
CA ASN A 657 13.85 7.04 -24.07
C ASN A 657 15.26 6.41 -24.05
N ILE A 658 16.26 7.14 -23.56
CA ILE A 658 17.65 6.69 -23.45
C ILE A 658 17.92 6.31 -22.00
N SER A 659 18.43 5.11 -21.78
CA SER A 659 18.79 4.64 -20.45
C SER A 659 19.96 5.41 -19.85
N LEU A 660 19.94 5.60 -18.52
CA LEU A 660 21.07 6.12 -17.75
C LEU A 660 22.15 5.06 -17.51
N MET A 661 21.81 3.77 -17.74
CA MET A 661 22.77 2.68 -17.70
C MET A 661 23.69 2.75 -18.92
N LEU A 662 24.99 2.63 -18.67
CA LEU A 662 25.98 2.54 -19.74
C LEU A 662 25.84 1.22 -20.49
N SER A 663 26.04 1.24 -21.80
CA SER A 663 26.15 0.03 -22.61
C SER A 663 27.43 -0.72 -22.27
N ALA A 664 27.43 -2.04 -22.52
CA ALA A 664 28.63 -2.88 -22.44
C ALA A 664 29.84 -2.24 -23.17
N HIS A 665 29.59 -1.64 -24.33
CA HIS A 665 30.63 -0.96 -25.11
C HIS A 665 31.19 0.26 -24.38
N GLN A 666 30.33 1.11 -23.82
CA GLN A 666 30.74 2.30 -23.05
C GLN A 666 31.55 1.94 -21.81
N MET A 667 31.30 0.76 -21.23
CA MET A 667 32.05 0.21 -20.10
C MET A 667 33.33 -0.55 -20.51
N GLY A 668 33.65 -0.59 -21.80
CA GLY A 668 34.84 -1.28 -22.32
C GLY A 668 34.78 -2.80 -22.18
N MET A 669 33.58 -3.38 -22.15
CA MET A 669 33.38 -4.82 -22.03
C MET A 669 33.58 -5.54 -23.36
N THR A 670 34.07 -6.78 -23.30
CA THR A 670 34.08 -7.72 -24.43
C THR A 670 32.81 -8.59 -24.43
N GLU A 671 32.55 -9.31 -25.54
CA GLU A 671 31.42 -10.27 -25.59
C GLU A 671 31.57 -11.39 -24.54
N GLN A 672 32.81 -11.79 -24.21
CA GLN A 672 33.08 -12.76 -23.14
C GLN A 672 32.81 -12.18 -21.76
N ASP A 673 33.17 -10.92 -21.49
CA ASP A 673 32.84 -10.26 -20.22
C ASP A 673 31.32 -10.24 -19.99
N VAL A 674 30.55 -9.96 -21.04
CA VAL A 674 29.08 -9.98 -20.97
C VAL A 674 28.56 -11.41 -20.73
N ALA A 675 29.13 -12.43 -21.40
CA ALA A 675 28.75 -13.83 -21.17
C ALA A 675 29.02 -14.28 -19.72
N ASP A 676 30.16 -13.87 -19.16
CA ASP A 676 30.53 -14.15 -17.78
C ASP A 676 29.57 -13.45 -16.79
N ILE A 677 29.25 -12.17 -17.00
CA ILE A 677 28.26 -11.44 -16.18
C ILE A 677 26.88 -12.09 -16.27
N VAL A 678 26.46 -12.54 -17.46
CA VAL A 678 25.20 -13.27 -17.65
C VAL A 678 25.18 -14.55 -16.81
N ALA A 679 26.29 -15.30 -16.75
CA ALA A 679 26.40 -16.50 -15.92
C ALA A 679 26.35 -16.19 -14.42
N PHE A 680 26.95 -15.08 -13.99
CA PHE A 680 26.88 -14.60 -12.61
C PHE A 680 25.45 -14.19 -12.22
N LEU A 681 24.81 -13.31 -12.98
CA LEU A 681 23.47 -12.77 -12.67
C LEU A 681 22.37 -13.84 -12.67
N LYS A 682 22.56 -14.96 -13.38
CA LYS A 682 21.63 -16.09 -13.34
C LYS A 682 21.62 -16.84 -12.02
N ASN A 683 22.66 -16.69 -11.21
CA ASN A 683 22.87 -17.39 -9.95
C ASN A 683 23.05 -16.41 -8.77
N TYR A 684 22.81 -15.11 -9.00
CA TYR A 684 22.90 -14.01 -8.03
C TYR A 684 21.51 -13.46 -7.77
#